data_AF-A0A8J4TRF3-F1
#
_entry.id   AF-A0A8J4TRF3-F1
#
_cell.length_a   1.000
_cell.length_b   1.000
_cell.length_c   1.000
_cell.angle_alpha   90.00
_cell.angle_beta   90.00
_cell.angle_gamma   90.00
#
_symmetry.space_group_name_H-M   'P 1'
#
loop_
_entity.id
_entity.type
_entity.pdbx_description
1 polymer ?
#
loop_
_entity_poly.entity_id
_entity_poly.type
_entity_poly.pdbx_seq_one_letter_code
_entity_poly.pdbx_strand_id
1 'polypeptide(L)'
;MLRTRRTVTAKVYKEPSTDDDPINSSGSEEETEEWRPEEKTGGRGRKKKDETAEKKPVSKRAAKPKEPKPKAERKPRAPRTRKVKESVKNAKGQVQGNADLQQDVSLPQVRVKEERQSISMDKVLSTNAITHEEPSSSTQFCAVKKEEHVDDFTFDEHVQKRQKTTSAPQGKAVNWKSANTLREELQMYWDPIQVLAEKSGVEQWVCSNIAQLLRKENTIPFIVRYRKDLINHMDADAVRDVQLVFEELCSVAKKSQSITQTLKKEGCLTSELEKALKNCKSADELEHVYAPYRKGSKLSKAQRAKQLGLEPAALALLQSPQTLNLCSWIQPNIEGASTLEEVATGVEQILADVIAKDSETLTYIRSQCDKSDVTIQSAVSKTALKEQQQADQKGKPKDISNFSLYSSFRCSVQRIQHHQMLAINRGENLKILSVKVNIPDWVKADFCRWCVNVRWRPQGFARPELMKILNSAIEDSYKRRLVPLLSRGYRTKLTTSAEKESVAMFVRNLRQRLLVCPVRGCVLMGVDPGYRHGCKLAILSPTSQILHTDVVYLHGSGRNREADKLRHLMLKHSCQTVVIGNGTACRETESFFADLIKSGFFKPLDVSYCITNEAGASIYSVSPEAVKEMPDLDPNLRSAVSIGRRVQDPLAELVKIDPKHIGIGTYQ
;
A
#
# COMPACT_ATOMS: atom_id res chain seq x y z
N MET A 1 33.78 41.04 14.07
CA MET A 1 34.28 40.98 12.68
C MET A 1 33.25 40.28 11.81
N LEU A 2 32.60 41.06 10.95
CA LEU A 2 31.65 40.63 9.94
C LEU A 2 32.35 39.87 8.80
N ARG A 3 31.71 38.82 8.27
CA ARG A 3 31.89 38.31 6.89
C ARG A 3 30.61 37.59 6.45
N THR A 4 29.69 38.34 5.82
CA THR A 4 29.38 38.33 4.38
C THR A 4 28.61 37.11 3.88
N ARG A 5 27.28 37.29 3.77
CA ARG A 5 26.37 36.48 2.95
C ARG A 5 26.59 36.85 1.48
N ARG A 6 26.77 35.86 0.61
CA ARG A 6 26.76 36.02 -0.86
C ARG A 6 25.37 35.68 -1.40
N THR A 7 24.77 36.68 -2.03
CA THR A 7 23.61 36.64 -2.91
C THR A 7 23.98 36.02 -4.26
N VAL A 8 23.10 35.17 -4.82
CA VAL A 8 23.14 34.80 -6.25
C VAL A 8 21.80 35.16 -6.89
N THR A 9 21.96 35.85 -8.01
CA THR A 9 21.05 36.56 -8.90
C THR A 9 19.89 35.73 -9.47
N ALA A 10 18.69 36.31 -9.43
CA ALA A 10 17.52 35.91 -10.22
C ALA A 10 17.63 36.48 -11.65
N LYS A 11 17.30 35.68 -12.66
CA LYS A 11 17.14 36.13 -14.05
C LYS A 11 15.71 36.58 -14.29
N VAL A 12 15.59 37.82 -14.74
CA VAL A 12 14.38 38.47 -15.26
C VAL A 12 14.12 37.96 -16.68
N TYR A 13 12.89 37.51 -16.96
CA TYR A 13 12.40 37.26 -18.32
C TYR A 13 11.40 38.37 -18.69
N LYS A 14 11.56 38.92 -19.89
CA LYS A 14 10.72 39.97 -20.49
C LYS A 14 9.38 39.39 -20.96
N GLU A 15 8.28 40.06 -20.63
CA GLU A 15 6.97 39.90 -21.29
C GLU A 15 6.93 40.67 -22.62
N PRO A 16 6.20 40.16 -23.64
CA PRO A 16 5.59 40.99 -24.65
C PRO A 16 4.06 41.00 -24.54
N SER A 17 3.53 42.11 -25.05
CA SER A 17 2.19 42.66 -24.99
C SER A 17 1.07 41.85 -25.65
N THR A 18 -0.12 42.16 -25.15
CA THR A 18 -1.49 41.84 -25.60
C THR A 18 -1.80 42.26 -27.03
N ASP A 19 -2.52 41.39 -27.75
CA ASP A 19 -3.51 41.76 -28.78
C ASP A 19 -4.63 40.68 -28.79
N ASP A 20 -5.87 41.15 -28.77
CA ASP A 20 -7.14 40.40 -28.72
C ASP A 20 -7.58 39.89 -30.11
N ASP A 21 -8.07 38.64 -30.20
CA ASP A 21 -9.38 38.24 -30.77
C ASP A 21 -9.52 36.71 -30.98
N PRO A 22 -10.75 36.14 -31.06
CA PRO A 22 -11.09 34.84 -30.48
C PRO A 22 -11.28 33.71 -31.51
N ILE A 23 -10.74 32.51 -31.25
CA ILE A 23 -11.06 31.28 -32.01
C ILE A 23 -11.11 30.03 -31.11
N ASN A 24 -12.35 29.57 -30.93
CA ASN A 24 -12.87 28.21 -31.08
C ASN A 24 -12.20 26.97 -30.43
N SER A 25 -13.10 26.20 -29.81
CA SER A 25 -13.05 24.84 -29.27
C SER A 25 -12.05 23.81 -29.84
N SER A 26 -11.44 23.03 -28.93
CA SER A 26 -11.37 21.56 -29.05
C SER A 26 -11.04 20.94 -27.68
N GLY A 27 -12.04 20.29 -27.09
CA GLY A 27 -11.90 19.51 -25.86
C GLY A 27 -11.18 18.20 -26.15
N SER A 28 -10.26 17.83 -25.27
CA SER A 28 -9.51 16.58 -25.32
C SER A 28 -10.45 15.38 -25.13
N GLU A 29 -10.63 14.63 -26.20
CA GLU A 29 -11.41 13.39 -26.27
C GLU A 29 -10.64 12.24 -25.60
N GLU A 30 -11.22 11.63 -24.57
CA GLU A 30 -10.86 10.27 -24.16
C GLU A 30 -11.75 9.30 -24.93
N GLU A 31 -11.21 8.76 -26.04
CA GLU A 31 -11.79 7.60 -26.71
C GLU A 31 -11.37 6.31 -26.00
N THR A 32 -12.35 5.55 -25.52
CA THR A 32 -12.20 4.19 -25.01
C THR A 32 -12.20 3.20 -26.17
N GLU A 33 -11.10 2.46 -26.34
CA GLU A 33 -10.93 1.44 -27.39
C GLU A 33 -11.89 0.24 -27.24
N GLU A 34 -12.50 -0.09 -28.37
CA GLU A 34 -13.34 -1.25 -28.68
C GLU A 34 -12.52 -2.56 -28.63
N TRP A 35 -12.96 -3.54 -27.83
CA TRP A 35 -12.37 -4.89 -27.84
C TRP A 35 -13.00 -5.74 -28.95
N ARG A 36 -12.20 -6.17 -29.93
CA ARG A 36 -12.58 -7.19 -30.92
C ARG A 36 -11.68 -8.42 -30.83
N PRO A 37 -12.23 -9.65 -30.82
CA PRO A 37 -11.44 -10.87 -30.86
C PRO A 37 -10.95 -11.19 -32.29
N GLU A 38 -9.71 -11.68 -32.40
CA GLU A 38 -9.08 -12.09 -33.65
C GLU A 38 -9.77 -13.32 -34.28
N GLU A 39 -10.24 -13.17 -35.52
CA GLU A 39 -10.71 -14.26 -36.37
C GLU A 39 -9.54 -15.12 -36.87
N LYS A 40 -9.60 -16.43 -36.59
CA LYS A 40 -8.78 -17.41 -37.31
C LYS A 40 -9.49 -17.81 -38.61
N THR A 41 -8.78 -17.61 -39.70
CA THR A 41 -9.18 -17.91 -41.08
C THR A 41 -9.42 -19.41 -41.32
N GLY A 42 -10.28 -19.69 -42.30
CA GLY A 42 -10.96 -20.96 -42.59
C GLY A 42 -10.07 -22.16 -42.93
N GLY A 43 -10.60 -23.36 -43.15
CA GLY A 43 -12.00 -23.75 -43.36
C GLY A 43 -12.12 -25.20 -43.84
N ARG A 44 -13.36 -25.57 -44.14
CA ARG A 44 -13.89 -26.78 -44.80
C ARG A 44 -13.97 -28.07 -43.97
N GLY A 45 -15.20 -28.40 -43.60
CA GLY A 45 -15.56 -29.59 -42.84
C GLY A 45 -15.93 -30.82 -43.67
N ARG A 46 -16.30 -31.88 -42.95
CA ARG A 46 -17.32 -32.87 -43.36
C ARG A 46 -17.71 -33.78 -42.19
N LYS A 47 -19.03 -33.87 -42.01
CA LYS A 47 -19.88 -35.01 -41.59
C LYS A 47 -19.73 -35.66 -40.20
N LYS A 48 -20.89 -35.66 -39.51
CA LYS A 48 -21.33 -36.52 -38.42
C LYS A 48 -21.06 -38.01 -38.65
N LYS A 49 -20.81 -38.75 -37.56
CA LYS A 49 -21.36 -40.10 -37.32
C LYS A 49 -21.42 -40.41 -35.82
N ASP A 50 -22.43 -41.21 -35.49
CA ASP A 50 -22.95 -41.60 -34.19
C ASP A 50 -22.08 -42.52 -33.33
N GLU A 51 -22.62 -42.80 -32.14
CA GLU A 51 -22.54 -44.03 -31.33
C GLU A 51 -21.56 -44.15 -30.14
N THR A 52 -22.19 -44.17 -28.96
CA THR A 52 -22.04 -45.10 -27.82
C THR A 52 -20.66 -45.73 -27.54
N ALA A 53 -20.17 -45.58 -26.30
CA ALA A 53 -20.04 -46.69 -25.34
C ALA A 53 -19.22 -46.33 -24.08
N GLU A 54 -19.53 -47.08 -23.03
CA GLU A 54 -19.03 -47.09 -21.66
C GLU A 54 -17.54 -47.45 -21.42
N LYS A 55 -17.09 -47.11 -20.19
CA LYS A 55 -16.15 -47.81 -19.26
C LYS A 55 -14.66 -47.40 -19.16
N LYS A 56 -14.37 -46.75 -18.01
CA LYS A 56 -13.44 -47.13 -16.91
C LYS A 56 -11.89 -47.17 -17.17
N PRO A 57 -11.04 -47.22 -16.11
CA PRO A 57 -10.02 -46.21 -15.83
C PRO A 57 -8.58 -46.52 -16.30
N VAL A 58 -7.78 -45.46 -16.38
CA VAL A 58 -6.38 -45.42 -16.81
C VAL A 58 -5.42 -46.00 -15.75
N SER A 59 -4.62 -46.99 -16.16
CA SER A 59 -3.46 -47.52 -15.43
C SER A 59 -2.17 -46.74 -15.75
N LYS A 60 -1.37 -46.49 -14.71
CA LYS A 60 -0.03 -45.89 -14.73
C LYS A 60 0.95 -46.66 -15.62
N ARG A 61 1.79 -45.95 -16.38
CA ARG A 61 3.08 -46.48 -16.86
C ARG A 61 4.17 -45.42 -16.89
N ALA A 62 5.37 -45.86 -16.51
CA ALA A 62 6.55 -45.10 -16.12
C ALA A 62 7.28 -44.39 -17.27
N ALA A 63 7.95 -43.28 -16.94
CA ALA A 63 8.84 -42.52 -17.81
C ALA A 63 10.27 -43.11 -17.81
N LYS A 64 10.84 -43.28 -19.01
CA LYS A 64 12.28 -43.48 -19.25
C LYS A 64 12.96 -42.16 -19.67
N PRO A 65 14.27 -42.00 -19.44
CA PRO A 65 14.95 -40.70 -19.42
C PRO A 65 15.37 -40.20 -20.82
N LYS A 66 15.40 -38.87 -21.00
CA LYS A 66 15.86 -38.18 -22.21
C LYS A 66 17.35 -37.82 -22.12
N GLU A 67 18.11 -38.19 -23.14
CA GLU A 67 19.47 -37.70 -23.41
C GLU A 67 19.49 -36.25 -23.94
N PRO A 68 20.60 -35.50 -23.75
CA PRO A 68 20.67 -34.07 -24.05
C PRO A 68 21.01 -33.77 -25.52
N LYS A 69 20.30 -32.80 -26.13
CA LYS A 69 20.62 -32.24 -27.45
C LYS A 69 21.73 -31.17 -27.38
N PRO A 70 22.57 -31.03 -28.43
CA PRO A 70 23.79 -30.22 -28.43
C PRO A 70 23.56 -28.70 -28.60
N LYS A 71 24.57 -27.93 -28.15
CA LYS A 71 24.65 -26.46 -28.11
C LYS A 71 24.84 -25.86 -29.51
N ALA A 72 24.09 -24.81 -29.82
CA ALA A 72 24.27 -24.00 -31.03
C ALA A 72 25.33 -22.90 -30.83
N GLU A 73 26.19 -22.73 -31.84
CA GLU A 73 27.29 -21.76 -31.88
C GLU A 73 26.84 -20.31 -32.14
N ARG A 74 27.58 -19.37 -31.56
CA ARG A 74 27.39 -17.91 -31.68
C ARG A 74 28.25 -17.34 -32.83
N LYS A 75 27.66 -16.52 -33.69
CA LYS A 75 28.36 -15.75 -34.74
C LYS A 75 29.24 -14.62 -34.15
N PRO A 76 30.42 -14.32 -34.72
CA PRO A 76 31.36 -13.33 -34.22
C PRO A 76 31.02 -11.87 -34.61
N ARG A 77 31.45 -10.94 -33.76
CA ARG A 77 31.23 -9.48 -33.82
C ARG A 77 32.48 -8.78 -34.39
N ALA A 78 32.30 -7.85 -35.32
CA ALA A 78 33.36 -7.09 -36.00
C ALA A 78 34.11 -6.10 -35.06
N PRO A 79 35.40 -5.78 -35.34
CA PRO A 79 36.28 -5.06 -34.42
C PRO A 79 36.19 -3.53 -34.50
N ARG A 80 36.41 -2.88 -33.35
CA ARG A 80 36.57 -1.42 -33.19
C ARG A 80 38.05 -1.02 -33.31
N THR A 81 38.33 0.00 -34.11
CA THR A 81 39.63 0.70 -34.19
C THR A 81 39.73 1.82 -33.14
N ARG A 82 40.95 2.02 -32.61
CA ARG A 82 41.39 3.14 -31.76
C ARG A 82 42.61 3.79 -32.42
N LYS A 83 42.66 5.13 -32.52
CA LYS A 83 43.89 5.97 -32.49
C LYS A 83 43.47 7.37 -31.99
N VAL A 84 43.95 7.86 -30.84
CA VAL A 84 45.23 8.53 -30.46
C VAL A 84 45.06 10.06 -30.42
N LYS A 85 45.62 10.63 -29.33
CA LYS A 85 45.63 12.05 -28.93
C LYS A 85 46.64 12.86 -29.75
N GLU A 86 46.37 14.17 -29.87
CA GLU A 86 47.44 15.17 -29.96
C GLU A 86 47.06 16.45 -29.21
N SER A 87 48.08 17.11 -28.70
CA SER A 87 48.07 18.20 -27.72
C SER A 87 48.80 19.41 -28.30
N VAL A 88 48.25 20.62 -28.17
CA VAL A 88 49.04 21.87 -28.34
C VAL A 88 48.54 22.95 -27.38
N LYS A 89 49.49 23.54 -26.64
CA LYS A 89 49.40 24.81 -25.89
C LYS A 89 49.99 25.94 -26.76
N ASN A 90 49.44 27.15 -26.64
CA ASN A 90 50.08 28.48 -26.61
C ASN A 90 48.98 29.53 -26.88
N ALA A 91 48.71 30.58 -26.10
CA ALA A 91 49.48 31.65 -25.42
C ALA A 91 49.51 32.98 -26.22
N LYS A 92 49.06 34.05 -25.53
CA LYS A 92 49.38 35.50 -25.63
C LYS A 92 48.55 36.48 -26.48
N GLY A 93 48.38 37.68 -25.87
CA GLY A 93 48.01 39.01 -26.42
C GLY A 93 46.68 39.54 -25.86
N GLN A 94 46.59 40.29 -24.75
CA GLN A 94 46.85 41.74 -24.56
C GLN A 94 46.36 42.61 -25.74
N VAL A 95 45.54 43.67 -25.55
CA VAL A 95 45.99 45.03 -25.17
C VAL A 95 44.77 45.98 -25.00
N GLN A 96 44.90 46.95 -24.05
CA GLN A 96 44.27 48.30 -23.87
C GLN A 96 42.74 48.45 -23.76
N GLY A 97 42.19 49.39 -22.98
CA GLY A 97 42.76 50.47 -22.17
C GLY A 97 41.67 51.50 -21.78
N ASN A 98 41.79 52.05 -20.57
CA ASN A 98 41.33 53.35 -20.02
C ASN A 98 40.04 54.04 -20.50
N ALA A 99 39.19 54.49 -19.56
CA ALA A 99 39.25 55.86 -19.00
C ALA A 99 38.05 56.15 -18.07
N ASP A 100 38.34 56.94 -17.03
CA ASP A 100 37.43 57.51 -16.03
C ASP A 100 36.32 58.41 -16.60
N LEU A 101 35.24 58.61 -15.84
CA LEU A 101 34.74 59.95 -15.47
C LEU A 101 33.59 59.89 -14.45
N GLN A 102 33.51 60.97 -13.69
CA GLN A 102 32.85 61.19 -12.40
C GLN A 102 31.40 61.69 -12.52
N GLN A 103 30.80 61.91 -11.33
CA GLN A 103 29.77 62.91 -10.99
C GLN A 103 28.32 62.59 -11.39
N ASP A 104 27.25 62.98 -10.68
CA ASP A 104 26.97 63.47 -9.33
C ASP A 104 25.43 63.67 -9.27
N VAL A 105 24.89 64.00 -8.09
CA VAL A 105 23.62 64.72 -7.83
C VAL A 105 22.24 64.00 -7.78
N SER A 106 21.58 64.27 -6.64
CA SER A 106 20.14 64.65 -6.42
C SER A 106 19.00 63.62 -6.27
N LEU A 107 18.48 63.58 -5.04
CA LEU A 107 17.09 63.38 -4.59
C LEU A 107 16.16 64.53 -5.08
N PRO A 108 14.80 64.43 -5.16
CA PRO A 108 13.92 64.37 -3.97
C PRO A 108 12.53 63.67 -4.05
N GLN A 109 12.08 63.25 -2.86
CA GLN A 109 10.73 63.31 -2.21
C GLN A 109 9.42 62.99 -2.97
N VAL A 110 8.51 62.21 -2.33
CA VAL A 110 7.24 62.67 -1.66
C VAL A 110 6.28 61.49 -1.34
N ARG A 111 5.87 61.40 -0.04
CA ARG A 111 4.60 60.98 0.65
C ARG A 111 3.87 59.66 0.22
N VAL A 112 3.23 58.85 1.08
CA VAL A 112 2.23 59.05 2.17
C VAL A 112 2.25 57.78 3.09
N LYS A 113 2.35 57.86 4.45
CA LYS A 113 1.33 57.57 5.52
C LYS A 113 0.25 56.51 5.17
N GLU A 114 -0.19 55.57 6.03
CA GLU A 114 -0.62 55.70 7.43
C GLU A 114 -0.80 54.31 8.12
N GLU A 115 -0.72 54.26 9.46
CA GLU A 115 -0.85 53.10 10.36
C GLU A 115 -2.23 53.01 11.06
N ARG A 116 -2.61 51.80 11.53
CA ARG A 116 -3.09 51.40 12.90
C ARG A 116 -3.85 50.05 12.84
N GLN A 117 -3.41 48.96 13.51
CA GLN A 117 -3.65 48.52 14.92
C GLN A 117 -5.16 48.44 15.30
N SER A 118 -5.75 47.44 15.99
CA SER A 118 -5.36 46.30 16.85
C SER A 118 -6.67 45.52 17.23
N ILE A 119 -6.69 44.25 17.66
CA ILE A 119 -6.80 43.77 19.07
C ILE A 119 -7.07 42.24 19.09
N SER A 120 -6.55 41.54 20.11
CA SER A 120 -6.74 40.13 20.50
C SER A 120 -7.18 40.06 21.98
N MET A 121 -7.90 39.02 22.42
CA MET A 121 -8.13 38.71 23.85
C MET A 121 -8.31 37.21 24.11
N ASP A 122 -7.88 36.79 25.31
CA ASP A 122 -7.77 35.41 25.80
C ASP A 122 -8.14 35.36 27.31
N LYS A 123 -8.77 34.26 27.78
CA LYS A 123 -8.93 33.68 29.16
C LYS A 123 -9.60 34.43 30.35
N VAL A 124 -10.35 33.65 31.20
CA VAL A 124 -10.21 33.44 32.69
C VAL A 124 -11.24 32.39 33.24
N LEU A 125 -10.93 31.81 34.42
CA LEU A 125 -11.34 30.57 35.15
C LEU A 125 -12.41 30.68 36.28
N SER A 126 -12.92 29.50 36.72
CA SER A 126 -13.30 29.04 38.12
C SER A 126 -14.60 29.58 38.77
N THR A 127 -15.34 28.99 39.75
CA THR A 127 -15.50 27.68 40.48
C THR A 127 -16.74 27.80 41.44
N ASN A 128 -17.25 26.66 41.98
CA ASN A 128 -18.14 26.46 43.17
C ASN A 128 -19.67 26.53 42.99
N ALA A 129 -20.58 25.92 43.78
CA ALA A 129 -20.74 24.62 44.48
C ALA A 129 -21.97 24.77 45.44
N ILE A 130 -22.96 23.85 45.36
CA ILE A 130 -23.92 23.38 46.41
C ILE A 130 -25.02 24.36 46.94
N THR A 131 -26.31 24.01 46.77
CA THR A 131 -27.28 23.54 47.82
C THR A 131 -28.75 23.51 47.31
N HIS A 132 -29.47 22.49 47.77
CA HIS A 132 -30.88 22.13 47.56
C HIS A 132 -31.89 23.19 48.04
N GLU A 133 -33.07 23.27 47.39
CA GLU A 133 -34.40 23.03 47.99
C GLU A 133 -35.54 23.19 46.95
N GLU A 134 -36.43 22.20 46.92
CA GLU A 134 -37.79 22.22 46.32
C GLU A 134 -38.80 22.72 47.39
N PRO A 135 -40.03 23.22 47.09
CA PRO A 135 -41.01 22.51 46.26
C PRO A 135 -42.08 23.32 45.46
N SER A 136 -42.62 22.62 44.45
CA SER A 136 -44.04 22.51 44.03
C SER A 136 -44.93 23.75 43.79
N SER A 137 -45.41 23.93 42.54
CA SER A 137 -46.86 23.93 42.23
C SER A 137 -47.15 23.99 40.71
N SER A 138 -47.82 22.93 40.22
CA SER A 138 -48.83 22.85 39.16
C SER A 138 -49.02 24.00 38.13
N THR A 139 -48.84 23.69 36.85
CA THR A 139 -49.88 23.89 35.80
C THR A 139 -49.51 23.14 34.51
N GLN A 140 -50.42 22.30 34.01
CA GLN A 140 -50.33 21.59 32.73
C GLN A 140 -50.68 22.54 31.57
N PHE A 141 -49.93 22.51 30.46
CA PHE A 141 -50.46 22.47 29.09
C PHE A 141 -49.37 22.02 28.09
N CYS A 142 -49.84 21.41 27.01
CA CYS A 142 -49.16 20.56 26.03
C CYS A 142 -48.01 21.14 25.19
N ALA A 143 -47.22 20.18 24.66
CA ALA A 143 -46.40 20.20 23.44
C ALA A 143 -44.94 20.66 23.57
N VAL A 144 -43.99 19.72 23.44
CA VAL A 144 -43.15 19.46 22.26
C VAL A 144 -42.24 18.27 22.63
N LYS A 145 -42.30 17.17 21.88
CA LYS A 145 -41.30 16.08 21.98
C LYS A 145 -39.95 16.67 21.56
N LYS A 146 -39.02 16.83 22.51
CA LYS A 146 -37.62 17.10 22.19
C LYS A 146 -37.07 15.87 21.49
N GLU A 147 -36.56 16.08 20.28
CA GLU A 147 -35.65 15.15 19.62
C GLU A 147 -34.49 14.88 20.57
N GLU A 148 -34.29 13.61 20.90
CA GLU A 148 -33.06 13.17 21.52
C GLU A 148 -31.93 13.37 20.51
N HIS A 149 -30.86 13.98 21.00
CA HIS A 149 -29.64 14.24 20.29
C HIS A 149 -29.14 12.91 19.69
N VAL A 150 -29.05 12.86 18.36
CA VAL A 150 -28.41 11.76 17.64
C VAL A 150 -27.03 11.59 18.22
N ASP A 151 -26.74 10.38 18.72
CA ASP A 151 -25.40 9.95 19.11
C ASP A 151 -24.46 10.18 17.93
N ASP A 152 -23.70 11.28 18.01
CA ASP A 152 -22.62 11.58 17.11
C ASP A 152 -21.53 10.53 17.35
N PHE A 153 -21.55 9.47 16.54
CA PHE A 153 -20.58 8.38 16.50
C PHE A 153 -19.20 8.93 16.07
N THR A 154 -18.59 9.74 16.92
CA THR A 154 -17.24 10.25 16.80
C THR A 154 -16.25 9.18 17.27
N PHE A 155 -16.01 8.21 16.39
CA PHE A 155 -14.87 7.29 16.49
C PHE A 155 -13.59 8.02 16.04
N ASP A 156 -13.09 8.88 16.91
CA ASP A 156 -11.75 9.47 16.85
C ASP A 156 -11.00 9.14 18.15
N GLU A 157 -10.60 7.88 18.33
CA GLU A 157 -9.47 7.54 19.19
C GLU A 157 -8.68 6.36 18.61
N HIS A 158 -7.35 6.52 18.55
CA HIS A 158 -6.41 5.41 18.39
C HIS A 158 -6.53 4.46 19.59
N VAL A 159 -7.06 3.25 19.38
CA VAL A 159 -7.16 2.25 20.45
C VAL A 159 -5.87 1.41 20.54
N GLN A 160 -4.91 1.94 21.29
CA GLN A 160 -4.05 1.12 22.17
C GLN A 160 -4.29 1.51 23.64
N LYS A 161 -5.54 1.84 24.00
CA LYS A 161 -5.92 1.86 25.41
C LYS A 161 -6.24 0.42 25.81
N ARG A 162 -5.44 -0.13 26.73
CA ARG A 162 -5.77 -1.35 27.47
C ARG A 162 -7.21 -1.20 27.97
N GLN A 163 -8.16 -1.88 27.34
CA GLN A 163 -9.51 -1.94 27.86
C GLN A 163 -9.42 -2.67 29.20
N LYS A 164 -9.56 -1.92 30.30
CA LYS A 164 -9.82 -2.53 31.60
C LYS A 164 -11.19 -3.18 31.49
N THR A 165 -11.21 -4.49 31.53
CA THR A 165 -12.43 -5.25 31.77
C THR A 165 -13.05 -4.69 33.05
N THR A 166 -14.28 -4.19 32.93
CA THR A 166 -15.11 -3.92 34.10
C THR A 166 -15.20 -5.21 34.91
N SER A 167 -15.12 -5.09 36.23
CA SER A 167 -15.09 -6.19 37.19
C SER A 167 -16.39 -7.02 37.13
N ALA A 168 -16.52 -7.86 36.11
CA ALA A 168 -17.49 -8.94 36.04
C ALA A 168 -16.94 -10.13 36.86
N PRO A 169 -17.81 -10.92 37.52
CA PRO A 169 -17.36 -12.08 38.29
C PRO A 169 -16.60 -13.01 37.34
N GLN A 170 -15.40 -13.44 37.74
CA GLN A 170 -14.50 -14.27 36.95
C GLN A 170 -15.27 -15.38 36.23
N GLY A 171 -15.51 -15.20 34.93
CA GLY A 171 -16.10 -16.22 34.09
C GLY A 171 -15.13 -17.40 34.08
N LYS A 172 -15.51 -18.54 34.68
CA LYS A 172 -14.68 -19.74 34.61
C LYS A 172 -14.51 -20.09 33.13
N ALA A 173 -13.26 -20.31 32.70
CA ALA A 173 -13.01 -20.97 31.42
C ALA A 173 -13.88 -22.21 31.37
N VAL A 174 -14.72 -22.34 30.34
CA VAL A 174 -15.55 -23.54 30.23
C VAL A 174 -14.57 -24.70 30.18
N ASN A 175 -14.78 -25.70 31.04
CA ASN A 175 -13.86 -26.82 31.16
C ASN A 175 -14.05 -27.75 29.95
N TRP A 176 -13.55 -27.31 28.81
CA TRP A 176 -13.43 -28.14 27.64
C TRP A 176 -12.32 -29.14 27.92
N LYS A 177 -12.59 -30.43 27.74
CA LYS A 177 -11.60 -31.52 27.85
C LYS A 177 -10.39 -31.39 26.89
N SER A 178 -10.23 -30.26 26.19
CA SER A 178 -9.36 -30.00 25.04
C SER A 178 -8.55 -28.70 25.16
N ALA A 179 -8.31 -28.14 26.36
CA ALA A 179 -7.38 -27.02 26.49
C ALA A 179 -5.92 -27.47 26.29
N ASN A 180 -5.57 -28.68 26.74
CA ASN A 180 -4.21 -29.24 26.57
C ASN A 180 -3.86 -29.64 25.13
N THR A 181 -4.85 -29.84 24.25
CA THR A 181 -4.57 -30.26 22.85
C THR A 181 -3.94 -29.16 22.00
N LEU A 182 -4.20 -27.86 22.26
CA LEU A 182 -3.64 -26.77 21.44
C LEU A 182 -2.11 -26.68 21.53
N ARG A 183 -1.56 -26.84 22.72
CA ARG A 183 -0.11 -26.82 22.94
C ARG A 183 0.56 -28.03 22.29
N GLU A 184 -0.06 -29.21 22.44
CA GLU A 184 0.43 -30.47 21.85
C GLU A 184 0.39 -30.45 20.32
N GLU A 185 -0.67 -29.92 19.73
CA GLU A 185 -0.84 -29.81 18.27
C GLU A 185 0.16 -28.85 17.63
N LEU A 186 0.40 -27.69 18.25
CA LEU A 186 1.33 -26.70 17.70
C LEU A 186 2.80 -27.07 17.93
N GLN A 187 3.10 -27.98 18.87
CA GLN A 187 4.45 -28.46 19.18
C GLN A 187 5.45 -27.32 19.50
N MET A 188 4.96 -26.25 20.14
CA MET A 188 5.74 -25.09 20.56
C MET A 188 5.98 -25.13 22.09
N TYR A 189 7.03 -24.46 22.57
CA TYR A 189 7.36 -24.41 24.00
C TYR A 189 6.61 -23.33 24.79
N TRP A 190 5.92 -22.42 24.10
CA TRP A 190 5.05 -21.43 24.71
C TRP A 190 3.59 -21.87 24.72
N ASP A 191 2.82 -21.34 25.67
CA ASP A 191 1.38 -21.51 25.70
C ASP A 191 0.70 -20.58 24.67
N PRO A 192 0.00 -21.12 23.66
CA PRO A 192 -0.67 -20.30 22.66
C PRO A 192 -1.70 -19.35 23.24
N ILE A 193 -2.43 -19.77 24.29
CA ILE A 193 -3.49 -18.95 24.88
C ILE A 193 -2.89 -17.83 25.74
N GLN A 194 -1.79 -18.11 26.46
CA GLN A 194 -1.10 -17.07 27.21
C GLN A 194 -0.51 -16.00 26.27
N VAL A 195 0.17 -16.41 25.20
CA VAL A 195 0.75 -15.48 24.22
C VAL A 195 -0.35 -14.70 23.50
N LEU A 196 -1.48 -15.34 23.20
CA LEU A 196 -2.66 -14.68 22.62
C LEU A 196 -3.19 -13.59 23.56
N ALA A 197 -3.35 -13.89 24.84
CA ALA A 197 -3.78 -12.92 25.87
C ALA A 197 -2.80 -11.75 26.00
N GLU A 198 -1.49 -12.02 26.06
CA GLU A 198 -0.44 -11.01 26.12
C GLU A 198 -0.46 -10.07 24.90
N LYS A 199 -0.62 -10.62 23.68
CA LYS A 199 -0.62 -9.84 22.44
C LYS A 199 -1.92 -9.06 22.19
N SER A 200 -3.06 -9.65 22.54
CA SER A 200 -4.38 -9.04 22.33
C SER A 200 -4.80 -8.12 23.48
N GLY A 201 -4.18 -8.23 24.66
CA GLY A 201 -4.59 -7.50 25.86
C GLY A 201 -5.92 -8.00 26.45
N VAL A 202 -6.36 -9.19 26.07
CA VAL A 202 -7.63 -9.82 26.50
C VAL A 202 -7.34 -10.88 27.56
N GLU A 203 -8.31 -11.12 28.45
CA GLU A 203 -8.15 -12.11 29.52
C GLU A 203 -7.96 -13.54 28.98
N GLN A 204 -7.09 -14.32 29.63
CA GLN A 204 -6.67 -15.64 29.15
C GLN A 204 -7.83 -16.63 28.97
N TRP A 205 -8.82 -16.61 29.87
CA TRP A 205 -9.99 -17.49 29.78
C TRP A 205 -10.89 -17.14 28.59
N VAL A 206 -11.01 -15.85 28.26
CA VAL A 206 -11.74 -15.35 27.08
C VAL A 206 -11.03 -15.80 25.80
N CYS A 207 -9.71 -15.62 25.72
CA CYS A 207 -8.91 -16.10 24.60
C CYS A 207 -9.04 -17.62 24.40
N SER A 208 -9.07 -18.39 25.49
CA SER A 208 -9.27 -19.85 25.45
C SER A 208 -10.62 -20.22 24.82
N ASN A 209 -11.70 -19.58 25.29
CA ASN A 209 -13.05 -19.80 24.76
C ASN A 209 -13.15 -19.40 23.29
N ILE A 210 -12.63 -18.22 22.91
CA ILE A 210 -12.63 -17.74 21.52
C ILE A 210 -11.89 -18.73 20.61
N ALA A 211 -10.68 -19.16 20.98
CA ALA A 211 -9.90 -20.11 20.20
C ALA A 211 -10.64 -21.43 19.96
N GLN A 212 -11.32 -21.96 20.99
CA GLN A 212 -12.09 -23.20 20.87
C GLN A 212 -13.36 -23.02 20.04
N LEU A 213 -14.06 -21.90 20.17
CA LEU A 213 -15.23 -21.57 19.35
C LEU A 213 -14.84 -21.47 17.87
N LEU A 214 -13.74 -20.78 17.56
CA LEU A 214 -13.20 -20.67 16.20
C LEU A 214 -12.78 -22.03 15.64
N ARG A 215 -12.14 -22.88 16.45
CA ARG A 215 -11.79 -24.26 16.04
C ARG A 215 -12.98 -25.15 15.73
N LYS A 216 -14.14 -24.85 16.33
CA LYS A 216 -15.42 -25.50 16.04
C LYS A 216 -16.17 -24.83 14.88
N GLU A 217 -15.48 -24.00 14.10
CA GLU A 217 -16.02 -23.31 12.93
C GLU A 217 -17.20 -22.38 13.27
N ASN A 218 -17.30 -21.92 14.52
CA ASN A 218 -18.29 -20.91 14.89
C ASN A 218 -17.89 -19.57 14.28
N THR A 219 -18.82 -18.94 13.57
CA THR A 219 -18.59 -17.62 12.96
C THR A 219 -18.60 -16.52 14.01
N ILE A 220 -17.89 -15.42 13.77
CA ILE A 220 -17.89 -14.27 14.69
C ILE A 220 -19.31 -13.76 14.99
N PRO A 221 -20.21 -13.55 14.00
CA PRO A 221 -21.57 -13.13 14.30
C PRO A 221 -22.31 -14.11 15.23
N PHE A 222 -22.08 -15.42 15.08
CA PHE A 222 -22.66 -16.43 15.96
C PHE A 222 -22.10 -16.32 17.39
N ILE A 223 -20.79 -16.20 17.52
CA ILE A 223 -20.12 -16.08 18.83
C ILE A 223 -20.61 -14.82 19.56
N VAL A 224 -20.60 -13.67 18.88
CA VAL A 224 -20.99 -12.38 19.47
C VAL A 224 -22.48 -12.32 19.76
N ARG A 225 -23.33 -13.08 19.07
CA ARG A 225 -24.78 -13.07 19.32
C ARG A 225 -25.21 -14.06 20.39
N TYR A 226 -24.69 -15.28 20.35
CA TYR A 226 -25.20 -16.42 21.12
C TYR A 226 -24.23 -16.93 22.19
N ARG A 227 -22.99 -16.45 22.23
CA ARG A 227 -21.94 -16.87 23.17
C ARG A 227 -21.30 -15.69 23.90
N LYS A 228 -22.05 -14.58 24.07
CA LYS A 228 -21.58 -13.33 24.69
C LYS A 228 -20.89 -13.55 26.04
N ASP A 229 -21.50 -14.38 26.90
CA ASP A 229 -20.98 -14.64 28.24
C ASP A 229 -19.62 -15.35 28.20
N LEU A 230 -19.38 -16.19 27.17
CA LEU A 230 -18.11 -16.91 26.99
C LEU A 230 -16.97 -16.01 26.51
N ILE A 231 -17.31 -14.87 25.91
CA ILE A 231 -16.34 -13.91 25.37
C ILE A 231 -16.31 -12.60 26.17
N ASN A 232 -16.85 -12.59 27.39
CA ASN A 232 -16.95 -11.39 28.21
C ASN A 232 -17.62 -10.20 27.49
N HIS A 233 -18.69 -10.48 26.74
CA HIS A 233 -19.46 -9.50 25.97
C HIS A 233 -18.64 -8.64 24.98
N MET A 234 -17.51 -9.15 24.49
CA MET A 234 -16.74 -8.49 23.43
C MET A 234 -17.59 -8.28 22.16
N ASP A 235 -17.30 -7.19 21.46
CA ASP A 235 -17.90 -6.89 20.16
C ASP A 235 -17.25 -7.72 19.03
N ALA A 236 -17.81 -7.62 17.82
CA ALA A 236 -17.34 -8.39 16.67
C ALA A 236 -15.94 -7.99 16.22
N ASP A 237 -15.56 -6.72 16.37
CA ASP A 237 -14.27 -6.20 15.93
C ASP A 237 -13.16 -6.69 16.89
N ALA A 238 -13.39 -6.65 18.20
CA ALA A 238 -12.46 -7.19 19.18
C ALA A 238 -12.29 -8.72 19.07
N VAL A 239 -13.38 -9.47 18.81
CA VAL A 239 -13.27 -10.92 18.55
C VAL A 239 -12.49 -11.18 17.25
N ARG A 240 -12.62 -10.32 16.23
CA ARG A 240 -11.87 -10.43 14.98
C ARG A 240 -10.38 -10.16 15.20
N ASP A 241 -10.03 -9.17 16.01
CA ASP A 241 -8.63 -8.90 16.36
C ASP A 241 -7.98 -10.10 17.08
N VAL A 242 -8.69 -10.72 18.02
CA VAL A 242 -8.24 -11.95 18.67
C VAL A 242 -8.09 -13.09 17.65
N GLN A 243 -9.02 -13.25 16.71
CA GLN A 243 -8.91 -14.24 15.64
C GLN A 243 -7.65 -14.02 14.79
N LEU A 244 -7.37 -12.79 14.36
CA LEU A 244 -6.21 -12.46 13.52
C LEU A 244 -4.89 -12.79 14.24
N VAL A 245 -4.77 -12.42 15.52
CA VAL A 245 -3.59 -12.76 16.33
C VAL A 245 -3.47 -14.27 16.51
N PHE A 246 -4.58 -14.97 16.74
CA PHE A 246 -4.58 -16.43 16.84
C PHE A 246 -4.11 -17.11 15.55
N GLU A 247 -4.60 -16.66 14.40
CA GLU A 247 -4.18 -17.15 13.08
C GLU A 247 -2.70 -16.86 12.80
N GLU A 248 -2.20 -15.69 13.20
CA GLU A 248 -0.77 -15.34 13.12
C GLU A 248 0.07 -16.33 13.95
N LEU A 249 -0.31 -16.61 15.19
CA LEU A 249 0.40 -17.57 16.07
C LEU A 249 0.40 -18.98 15.45
N CYS A 250 -0.72 -19.43 14.91
CA CYS A 250 -0.80 -20.70 14.20
C CYS A 250 0.10 -20.72 12.95
N SER A 251 0.18 -19.62 12.20
CA SER A 251 1.07 -19.46 11.05
C SER A 251 2.54 -19.54 11.44
N VAL A 252 2.93 -18.88 12.54
CA VAL A 252 4.30 -18.94 13.10
C VAL A 252 4.66 -20.37 13.49
N ALA A 253 3.78 -21.08 14.21
CA ALA A 253 4.01 -22.47 14.58
C ALA A 253 4.17 -23.39 13.35
N LYS A 254 3.29 -23.27 12.35
CA LYS A 254 3.39 -24.04 11.09
C LYS A 254 4.70 -23.77 10.34
N LYS A 255 5.13 -22.50 10.27
CA LYS A 255 6.41 -22.12 9.65
C LYS A 255 7.60 -22.68 10.43
N SER A 256 7.56 -22.62 11.77
CA SER A 256 8.62 -23.16 12.63
C SER A 256 8.80 -24.67 12.42
N GLN A 257 7.70 -25.42 12.36
CA GLN A 257 7.72 -26.85 12.05
C GLN A 257 8.33 -27.13 10.66
N SER A 258 7.91 -26.38 9.63
CA SER A 258 8.45 -26.52 8.26
C SER A 258 9.95 -26.24 8.17
N ILE A 259 10.42 -25.19 8.84
CA ILE A 259 11.85 -24.85 8.94
C ILE A 259 12.62 -25.96 9.67
N THR A 260 12.10 -26.44 10.80
CA THR A 260 12.71 -27.53 11.58
C THR A 260 12.86 -28.79 10.74
N GLN A 261 11.83 -29.17 9.98
CA GLN A 261 11.90 -30.31 9.05
C GLN A 261 12.94 -30.10 7.94
N THR A 262 13.06 -28.89 7.42
CA THR A 262 14.05 -28.54 6.39
C THR A 262 15.47 -28.66 6.94
N LEU A 263 15.74 -28.08 8.10
CA LEU A 263 17.05 -28.14 8.76
C LEU A 263 17.44 -29.56 9.17
N LYS A 264 16.45 -30.38 9.57
CA LYS A 264 16.66 -31.81 9.86
C LYS A 264 17.12 -32.58 8.61
N LYS A 265 16.50 -32.31 7.45
CA LYS A 265 16.91 -32.92 6.16
C LYS A 265 18.30 -32.46 5.71
N GLU A 266 18.71 -31.27 6.10
CA GLU A 266 20.01 -30.69 5.76
C GLU A 266 21.14 -31.09 6.74
N GLY A 267 20.80 -31.78 7.83
CA GLY A 267 21.77 -32.21 8.84
C GLY A 267 22.32 -31.07 9.71
N CYS A 268 21.75 -29.87 9.64
CA CYS A 268 22.19 -28.69 10.39
C CYS A 268 21.40 -28.46 11.69
N LEU A 269 20.45 -29.34 12.02
CA LEU A 269 19.60 -29.19 13.19
C LEU A 269 20.33 -29.64 14.47
N THR A 270 20.67 -28.68 15.34
CA THR A 270 21.12 -28.95 16.71
C THR A 270 19.96 -28.90 17.69
N SER A 271 20.10 -29.55 18.86
CA SER A 271 19.06 -29.51 19.91
C SER A 271 18.78 -28.08 20.39
N GLU A 272 19.82 -27.25 20.48
CA GLU A 272 19.70 -25.83 20.82
C GLU A 272 18.93 -25.04 19.76
N LEU A 273 19.20 -25.29 18.47
CA LEU A 273 18.52 -24.64 17.36
C LEU A 273 17.04 -25.04 17.29
N GLU A 274 16.74 -26.33 17.47
CA GLU A 274 15.36 -26.82 17.58
C GLU A 274 14.62 -26.11 18.72
N LYS A 275 15.28 -25.94 19.87
CA LYS A 275 14.72 -25.22 21.01
C LYS A 275 14.49 -23.74 20.71
N ALA A 276 15.43 -23.07 20.04
CA ALA A 276 15.28 -21.68 19.63
C ALA A 276 14.08 -21.50 18.67
N LEU A 277 13.93 -22.38 17.67
CA LEU A 277 12.82 -22.34 16.70
C LEU A 277 11.45 -22.57 17.36
N LYS A 278 11.38 -23.50 18.32
CA LYS A 278 10.13 -23.80 19.08
C LYS A 278 9.77 -22.74 20.13
N ASN A 279 10.68 -21.82 20.44
CA ASN A 279 10.44 -20.69 21.35
C ASN A 279 10.02 -19.40 20.62
N CYS A 280 10.17 -19.31 19.30
CA CYS A 280 9.82 -18.12 18.53
C CYS A 280 8.30 -17.85 18.60
N LYS A 281 7.91 -16.64 19.03
CA LYS A 281 6.52 -16.19 19.17
C LYS A 281 6.05 -15.27 18.03
N SER A 282 6.97 -14.85 17.16
CA SER A 282 6.71 -13.95 16.02
C SER A 282 7.40 -14.45 14.76
N ALA A 283 6.88 -14.02 13.60
CA ALA A 283 7.50 -14.33 12.31
C ALA A 283 8.91 -13.71 12.19
N ASP A 284 9.12 -12.54 12.79
CA ASP A 284 10.39 -11.82 12.77
C ASP A 284 11.47 -12.55 13.59
N GLU A 285 11.11 -13.04 14.79
CA GLU A 285 12.01 -13.90 15.59
C GLU A 285 12.38 -15.17 14.83
N LEU A 286 11.40 -15.79 14.18
CA LEU A 286 11.62 -17.01 13.42
C LEU A 286 12.55 -16.76 12.21
N GLU A 287 12.36 -15.64 11.50
CA GLU A 287 13.26 -15.24 10.41
C GLU A 287 14.67 -14.94 10.94
N HIS A 288 14.79 -14.30 12.10
CA HIS A 288 16.08 -14.01 12.72
C HIS A 288 16.86 -15.28 13.06
N VAL A 289 16.21 -16.27 13.68
CA VAL A 289 16.84 -17.56 14.01
C VAL A 289 17.19 -18.36 12.74
N TYR A 290 16.35 -18.31 11.70
CA TYR A 290 16.56 -19.05 10.46
C TYR A 290 17.54 -18.38 9.49
N ALA A 291 17.79 -17.08 9.61
CA ALA A 291 18.60 -16.30 8.67
C ALA A 291 19.99 -16.90 8.34
N PRO A 292 20.75 -17.49 9.30
CA PRO A 292 22.06 -18.09 9.01
C PRO A 292 21.99 -19.31 8.09
N TYR A 293 20.88 -20.06 8.15
CA TYR A 293 20.70 -21.34 7.47
C TYR A 293 19.97 -21.22 6.13
N ARG A 294 19.46 -20.03 5.80
CA ARG A 294 18.74 -19.80 4.54
C ARG A 294 19.68 -19.99 3.35
N LYS A 295 19.43 -21.03 2.54
CA LYS A 295 20.14 -21.26 1.28
C LYS A 295 19.99 -20.06 0.34
N GLY A 296 21.09 -19.37 0.06
CA GLY A 296 21.12 -18.28 -0.93
C GLY A 296 20.91 -18.83 -2.34
N SER A 297 20.09 -18.14 -3.16
CA SER A 297 19.67 -18.60 -4.49
C SER A 297 20.75 -18.56 -5.60
N LYS A 298 21.99 -18.15 -5.31
CA LYS A 298 23.17 -18.26 -6.20
C LYS A 298 24.40 -18.44 -5.31
N LEU A 299 25.39 -19.26 -5.70
CA LEU A 299 26.66 -19.39 -4.97
C LEU A 299 27.26 -17.99 -4.73
N SER A 300 27.08 -17.49 -3.49
CA SER A 300 27.60 -16.19 -3.05
C SER A 300 29.11 -16.17 -3.24
N LYS A 301 29.71 -15.00 -3.48
CA LYS A 301 31.18 -14.85 -3.55
C LYS A 301 31.85 -15.46 -2.33
N ALA A 302 31.26 -15.28 -1.15
CA ALA A 302 31.71 -15.89 0.09
C ALA A 302 31.61 -17.43 0.07
N GLN A 303 30.56 -18.00 -0.51
CA GLN A 303 30.40 -19.46 -0.59
C GLN A 303 31.43 -20.08 -1.53
N ARG A 304 31.74 -19.41 -2.64
CA ARG A 304 32.84 -19.83 -3.54
C ARG A 304 34.19 -19.77 -2.81
N ALA A 305 34.46 -18.68 -2.09
CA ALA A 305 35.68 -18.57 -1.29
C ALA A 305 35.78 -19.65 -0.19
N LYS A 306 34.66 -20.03 0.43
CA LYS A 306 34.62 -21.17 1.38
C LYS A 306 34.92 -22.50 0.69
N GLN A 307 34.39 -22.73 -0.51
CA GLN A 307 34.67 -23.94 -1.30
C GLN A 307 36.14 -24.04 -1.74
N LEU A 308 36.80 -22.91 -1.92
CA LEU A 308 38.25 -22.82 -2.15
C LEU A 308 39.08 -23.09 -0.88
N GLY A 309 38.43 -23.35 0.26
CA GLY A 309 39.11 -23.65 1.51
C GLY A 309 39.66 -22.42 2.24
N LEU A 310 39.24 -21.20 1.89
CA LEU A 310 39.77 -19.95 2.48
C LEU A 310 39.15 -19.59 3.85
N GLU A 311 38.21 -20.40 4.36
CA GLU A 311 37.53 -20.17 5.64
C GLU A 311 38.46 -20.18 6.86
N PRO A 312 39.41 -21.12 7.00
CA PRO A 312 40.36 -21.11 8.11
C PRO A 312 41.27 -19.86 8.08
N ALA A 313 41.62 -19.35 6.90
CA ALA A 313 42.38 -18.11 6.77
C ALA A 313 41.59 -16.89 7.30
N ALA A 314 40.29 -16.83 7.04
CA ALA A 314 39.41 -15.78 7.56
C ALA A 314 39.26 -15.85 9.09
N LEU A 315 39.11 -17.05 9.65
CA LEU A 315 39.05 -17.25 11.11
C LEU A 315 40.38 -16.91 11.79
N ALA A 316 41.50 -17.35 11.20
CA ALA A 316 42.84 -17.07 11.70
C ALA A 316 43.14 -15.56 11.71
N LEU A 317 42.57 -14.78 10.78
CA LEU A 317 42.70 -13.31 10.80
C LEU A 317 42.10 -12.71 12.08
N LEU A 318 40.99 -13.26 12.56
CA LEU A 318 40.31 -12.79 13.77
C LEU A 318 40.92 -13.35 15.06
N GLN A 319 41.38 -14.60 15.06
CA GLN A 319 41.81 -15.31 16.28
C GLN A 319 43.32 -15.26 16.52
N SER A 320 44.13 -15.34 15.46
CA SER A 320 45.59 -15.44 15.55
C SER A 320 46.28 -14.70 14.41
N PRO A 321 46.07 -13.37 14.28
CA PRO A 321 46.59 -12.61 13.13
C PRO A 321 48.12 -12.59 13.05
N GLN A 322 48.82 -12.73 14.19
CA GLN A 322 50.28 -12.74 14.27
C GLN A 322 50.95 -13.90 13.52
N THR A 323 50.28 -15.05 13.41
CA THR A 323 50.80 -16.26 12.75
C THR A 323 50.26 -16.45 11.33
N LEU A 324 49.31 -15.60 10.90
CA LEU A 324 48.65 -15.74 9.62
C LEU A 324 49.57 -15.33 8.46
N ASN A 325 49.85 -16.28 7.57
CA ASN A 325 50.51 -16.03 6.29
C ASN A 325 49.56 -16.38 5.13
N LEU A 326 48.98 -15.36 4.48
CA LEU A 326 48.05 -15.55 3.36
C LEU A 326 48.70 -16.21 2.13
N CYS A 327 50.02 -16.12 1.95
CA CYS A 327 50.71 -16.78 0.83
C CYS A 327 50.59 -18.30 0.88
N SER A 328 50.40 -18.89 2.08
CA SER A 328 50.24 -20.34 2.24
C SER A 328 48.93 -20.89 1.65
N TRP A 329 47.98 -20.00 1.33
CA TRP A 329 46.65 -20.35 0.79
C TRP A 329 46.56 -20.13 -0.73
N ILE A 330 47.67 -19.79 -1.40
CA ILE A 330 47.71 -19.63 -2.85
C ILE A 330 47.66 -21.01 -3.51
N GLN A 331 46.70 -21.18 -4.41
CA GLN A 331 46.50 -22.38 -5.22
C GLN A 331 46.66 -22.00 -6.70
N PRO A 332 47.87 -22.13 -7.28
CA PRO A 332 48.17 -21.62 -8.63
C PRO A 332 47.23 -22.15 -9.72
N ASN A 333 46.75 -23.38 -9.56
CA ASN A 333 45.94 -24.10 -10.55
C ASN A 333 44.42 -23.89 -10.39
N ILE A 334 43.96 -23.04 -9.46
CA ILE A 334 42.53 -22.85 -9.16
C ILE A 334 42.15 -21.37 -9.31
N GLU A 335 41.32 -21.07 -10.31
CA GLU A 335 40.80 -19.71 -10.54
C GLU A 335 40.08 -19.17 -9.29
N GLY A 336 40.51 -18.00 -8.80
CA GLY A 336 39.98 -17.37 -7.59
C GLY A 336 40.79 -17.65 -6.32
N ALA A 337 41.88 -18.40 -6.42
CA ALA A 337 42.91 -18.54 -5.39
C ALA A 337 44.33 -18.56 -5.99
N SER A 338 44.52 -18.15 -7.25
CA SER A 338 45.79 -18.24 -7.98
C SER A 338 46.80 -17.18 -7.55
N THR A 339 46.33 -16.06 -7.00
CA THR A 339 47.17 -14.93 -6.56
C THR A 339 46.89 -14.55 -5.11
N LEU A 340 47.86 -13.87 -4.48
CA LEU A 340 47.68 -13.33 -3.13
C LEU A 340 46.48 -12.37 -3.04
N GLU A 341 46.24 -11.58 -4.09
CA GLU A 341 45.11 -10.64 -4.14
C GLU A 341 43.77 -11.36 -4.22
N GLU A 342 43.68 -12.44 -4.98
CA GLU A 342 42.48 -13.29 -5.06
C GLU A 342 42.18 -13.97 -3.72
N VAL A 343 43.20 -14.51 -3.06
CA VAL A 343 43.09 -15.08 -1.71
C VAL A 343 42.62 -14.03 -0.71
N ALA A 344 43.23 -12.85 -0.70
CA ALA A 344 42.83 -11.74 0.18
C ALA A 344 41.39 -11.28 -0.09
N THR A 345 40.98 -11.21 -1.36
CA THR A 345 39.60 -10.90 -1.74
C THR A 345 38.64 -12.01 -1.29
N GLY A 346 39.03 -13.28 -1.40
CA GLY A 346 38.25 -14.41 -0.90
C GLY A 346 38.03 -14.34 0.60
N VAL A 347 39.09 -14.06 1.37
CA VAL A 347 39.02 -13.83 2.82
C VAL A 347 38.13 -12.64 3.17
N GLU A 348 38.27 -11.52 2.46
CA GLU A 348 37.42 -10.33 2.62
C GLU A 348 35.93 -10.68 2.42
N GLN A 349 35.61 -11.43 1.36
CA GLN A 349 34.23 -11.81 1.05
C GLN A 349 33.64 -12.76 2.10
N ILE A 350 34.44 -13.66 2.67
CA ILE A 350 34.01 -14.53 3.78
C ILE A 350 33.72 -13.68 5.02
N LEU A 351 34.65 -12.81 5.42
CA LEU A 351 34.48 -11.92 6.57
C LEU A 351 33.24 -11.02 6.40
N ALA A 352 33.06 -10.41 5.22
CA ALA A 352 31.89 -9.59 4.93
C ALA A 352 30.57 -10.38 5.01
N ASP A 353 30.58 -11.66 4.64
CA ASP A 353 29.40 -12.52 4.77
C ASP A 353 29.07 -12.84 6.23
N VAL A 354 30.08 -13.12 7.03
CA VAL A 354 29.98 -13.43 8.46
C VAL A 354 29.51 -12.20 9.24
N ILE A 355 30.15 -11.04 9.05
CA ILE A 355 29.81 -9.78 9.71
C ILE A 355 28.33 -9.41 9.47
N ALA A 356 27.88 -9.45 8.22
CA ALA A 356 26.51 -9.03 7.90
C ALA A 356 25.43 -10.06 8.28
N LYS A 357 25.79 -11.25 8.76
CA LYS A 357 24.86 -12.26 9.29
C LYS A 357 24.88 -12.35 10.82
N ASP A 358 25.83 -11.71 11.47
CA ASP A 358 25.98 -11.76 12.92
C ASP A 358 24.85 -11.00 13.64
N SER A 359 24.29 -11.64 14.66
CA SER A 359 23.12 -11.12 15.38
C SER A 359 23.44 -9.82 16.14
N GLU A 360 24.59 -9.75 16.81
CA GLU A 360 25.00 -8.55 17.54
C GLU A 360 25.27 -7.39 16.58
N THR A 361 25.94 -7.67 15.45
CA THR A 361 26.20 -6.69 14.39
C THR A 361 24.88 -6.12 13.82
N LEU A 362 23.90 -6.98 13.53
CA LEU A 362 22.58 -6.58 13.05
C LEU A 362 21.80 -5.76 14.10
N THR A 363 21.89 -6.16 15.37
CA THR A 363 21.23 -5.44 16.48
C THR A 363 21.85 -4.06 16.67
N TYR A 364 23.18 -3.97 16.65
CA TYR A 364 23.90 -2.71 16.77
C TYR A 364 23.51 -1.74 15.66
N ILE A 365 23.62 -2.16 14.38
CA ILE A 365 23.33 -1.25 13.26
C ILE A 365 21.87 -0.79 13.25
N ARG A 366 20.91 -1.66 13.59
CA ARG A 366 19.50 -1.28 13.74
C ARG A 366 19.35 -0.20 14.82
N SER A 367 19.98 -0.38 15.99
CA SER A 367 19.92 0.61 17.07
C SER A 367 20.51 1.97 16.69
N GLN A 368 21.56 1.99 15.86
CA GLN A 368 22.15 3.23 15.35
C GLN A 368 21.23 3.89 14.31
N CYS A 369 20.60 3.09 13.44
CA CYS A 369 19.64 3.60 12.48
C CYS A 369 18.40 4.18 13.18
N ASP A 370 17.91 3.58 14.26
CA ASP A 370 16.76 4.07 15.03
C ASP A 370 17.04 5.41 15.72
N LYS A 371 18.30 5.65 16.14
CA LYS A 371 18.77 6.93 16.68
C LYS A 371 19.05 7.98 15.59
N SER A 372 19.04 7.58 14.32
CA SER A 372 19.39 8.43 13.19
C SER A 372 18.16 8.90 12.41
N ASP A 373 18.29 10.04 11.73
CA ASP A 373 17.25 10.50 10.79
C ASP A 373 17.40 9.77 9.44
N VAL A 374 16.93 8.51 9.40
CA VAL A 374 16.82 7.76 8.14
C VAL A 374 15.74 8.42 7.29
N THR A 375 16.10 8.78 6.06
CA THR A 375 15.18 9.49 5.14
C THR A 375 14.81 8.64 3.95
N ILE A 376 13.57 8.77 3.48
CA ILE A 376 13.13 8.27 2.19
C ILE A 376 13.16 9.42 1.18
N GLN A 377 13.69 9.15 0.00
CA GLN A 377 13.83 10.11 -1.09
C GLN A 377 13.23 9.53 -2.35
N SER A 378 12.40 10.30 -3.05
CA SER A 378 11.91 9.95 -4.38
C SER A 378 12.33 11.00 -5.39
N ALA A 379 12.75 10.51 -6.56
CA ALA A 379 13.12 11.32 -7.71
C ALA A 379 12.43 10.79 -8.96
N VAL A 380 12.27 11.63 -9.99
CA VAL A 380 11.82 11.15 -11.31
C VAL A 380 12.80 10.10 -11.83
N SER A 381 12.26 8.98 -12.30
CA SER A 381 13.07 7.88 -12.79
C SER A 381 13.79 8.28 -14.09
N LYS A 382 15.01 7.75 -14.29
CA LYS A 382 15.74 7.96 -15.55
C LYS A 382 15.00 7.42 -16.77
N THR A 383 14.12 6.44 -16.59
CA THR A 383 13.28 5.88 -17.65
C THR A 383 12.16 6.85 -18.03
N ALA A 384 11.47 7.43 -17.05
CA ALA A 384 10.42 8.41 -17.29
C ALA A 384 10.98 9.68 -17.96
N LEU A 385 12.16 10.14 -17.54
CA LEU A 385 12.83 11.29 -18.18
C LEU A 385 13.18 11.03 -19.66
N LYS A 386 13.59 9.80 -20.00
CA LYS A 386 13.87 9.42 -21.39
C LYS A 386 12.60 9.26 -22.22
N GLU A 387 11.56 8.68 -21.63
CA GLU A 387 10.25 8.53 -22.27
C GLU A 387 9.61 9.91 -22.51
N GLN A 388 9.76 10.85 -21.59
CA GLN A 388 9.28 12.23 -21.78
C GLN A 388 10.01 12.95 -22.92
N GLN A 389 11.31 12.73 -23.08
CA GLN A 389 12.09 13.25 -24.22
C GLN A 389 11.76 12.56 -25.55
N GLN A 390 11.14 11.38 -25.53
CA GLN A 390 10.72 10.62 -26.73
C GLN A 390 9.22 10.78 -27.04
N ALA A 391 8.41 11.18 -26.07
CA ALA A 391 6.97 11.41 -26.19
C ALA A 391 6.65 12.56 -27.14
N ASP A 392 7.57 13.51 -27.33
CA ASP A 392 7.50 14.53 -28.39
C ASP A 392 7.45 13.94 -29.82
N GLN A 393 7.65 12.61 -29.99
CA GLN A 393 7.67 11.99 -31.32
C GLN A 393 6.73 10.80 -31.55
N LYS A 394 6.13 10.12 -30.56
CA LYS A 394 5.20 8.98 -30.87
C LYS A 394 4.39 8.31 -29.75
N GLY A 395 4.19 8.88 -28.55
CA GLY A 395 3.38 8.19 -27.53
C GLY A 395 2.81 9.08 -26.44
N LYS A 396 1.64 8.69 -25.89
CA LYS A 396 1.03 9.34 -24.72
C LYS A 396 2.07 9.37 -23.59
N PRO A 397 2.48 10.56 -23.09
CA PRO A 397 3.41 10.63 -21.97
C PRO A 397 2.77 9.95 -20.76
N LYS A 398 3.56 9.20 -19.97
CA LYS A 398 3.11 8.86 -18.62
C LYS A 398 2.84 10.17 -17.90
N ASP A 399 1.68 10.31 -17.26
CA ASP A 399 1.33 11.51 -16.51
C ASP A 399 2.25 11.70 -15.31
N ILE A 400 3.42 12.29 -15.56
CA ILE A 400 4.39 12.69 -14.54
C ILE A 400 3.78 13.80 -13.67
N SER A 401 2.87 14.60 -14.23
CA SER A 401 2.09 15.64 -13.53
C SER A 401 1.39 15.10 -12.28
N ASN A 402 0.78 13.91 -12.36
CA ASN A 402 0.09 13.24 -11.27
C ASN A 402 1.02 12.90 -10.08
N PHE A 403 2.33 12.86 -10.31
CA PHE A 403 3.34 12.58 -9.29
C PHE A 403 4.28 13.77 -9.02
N SER A 404 3.90 14.97 -9.45
CA SER A 404 4.70 16.20 -9.30
C SER A 404 5.13 16.46 -7.85
N LEU A 405 4.23 16.27 -6.89
CA LEU A 405 4.49 16.39 -5.45
C LEU A 405 5.61 15.45 -4.94
N TYR A 406 5.83 14.32 -5.63
CA TYR A 406 6.78 13.28 -5.24
C TYR A 406 8.01 13.21 -6.16
N SER A 407 8.13 14.15 -7.11
CA SER A 407 9.23 14.20 -8.09
C SER A 407 10.59 14.59 -7.49
N SER A 408 10.59 15.33 -6.38
CA SER A 408 11.77 15.69 -5.58
C SER A 408 11.40 15.70 -4.09
N PHE A 409 10.90 14.57 -3.61
CA PHE A 409 10.41 14.45 -2.24
C PHE A 409 11.45 13.82 -1.33
N ARG A 410 11.57 14.36 -0.11
CA ARG A 410 12.42 13.84 0.96
C ARG A 410 11.67 13.95 2.28
N CYS A 411 11.56 12.84 2.99
CA CYS A 411 10.92 12.80 4.30
C CYS A 411 11.65 11.83 5.23
N SER A 412 11.58 12.08 6.55
CA SER A 412 12.03 11.11 7.54
C SER A 412 11.13 9.88 7.52
N VAL A 413 11.71 8.69 7.66
CA VAL A 413 10.97 7.42 7.72
C VAL A 413 10.00 7.41 8.90
N GLN A 414 10.27 8.15 9.97
CA GLN A 414 9.39 8.24 11.14
C GLN A 414 8.19 9.18 10.93
N ARG A 415 8.25 10.08 9.93
CA ARG A 415 7.25 11.15 9.72
C ARG A 415 6.43 11.00 8.44
N ILE A 416 6.85 10.11 7.54
CA ILE A 416 6.12 9.87 6.29
C ILE A 416 4.72 9.36 6.58
N GLN A 417 3.73 9.96 5.90
CA GLN A 417 2.33 9.59 6.05
C GLN A 417 1.97 8.38 5.20
N HIS A 418 0.98 7.60 5.61
CA HIS A 418 0.57 6.37 4.91
C HIS A 418 0.17 6.62 3.45
N HIS A 419 -0.65 7.64 3.19
CA HIS A 419 -1.07 8.01 1.83
C HIS A 419 0.10 8.43 0.93
N GLN A 420 1.10 9.12 1.49
CA GLN A 420 2.33 9.49 0.76
C GLN A 420 3.10 8.24 0.37
N MET A 421 3.16 7.24 1.26
CA MET A 421 3.86 6.00 0.95
C MET A 421 3.17 5.22 -0.16
N LEU A 422 1.85 5.13 -0.17
CA LEU A 422 1.09 4.48 -1.23
C LEU A 422 1.25 5.19 -2.58
N ALA A 423 1.21 6.53 -2.60
CA ALA A 423 1.44 7.31 -3.80
C ALA A 423 2.85 7.11 -4.38
N ILE A 424 3.86 7.12 -3.51
CA ILE A 424 5.26 6.84 -3.90
C ILE A 424 5.42 5.42 -4.44
N ASN A 425 4.82 4.42 -3.78
CA ASN A 425 4.83 3.02 -4.23
C ASN A 425 4.17 2.87 -5.60
N ARG A 426 3.02 3.52 -5.84
CA ARG A 426 2.36 3.54 -7.14
C ARG A 426 3.26 4.17 -8.21
N GLY A 427 3.86 5.33 -7.91
CA GLY A 427 4.77 6.01 -8.84
C GLY A 427 6.00 5.18 -9.18
N GLU A 428 6.54 4.43 -8.22
CA GLU A 428 7.63 3.48 -8.45
C GLU A 428 7.19 2.28 -9.31
N ASN A 429 6.03 1.69 -9.03
CA ASN A 429 5.46 0.57 -9.80
C ASN A 429 5.19 0.95 -11.28
N LEU A 430 4.71 2.18 -11.51
CA LEU A 430 4.54 2.73 -12.87
C LEU A 430 5.85 3.14 -13.54
N LYS A 431 6.99 2.94 -12.86
CA LYS A 431 8.34 3.34 -13.30
C LYS A 431 8.47 4.85 -13.54
N ILE A 432 7.64 5.66 -12.89
CA ILE A 432 7.67 7.13 -12.96
C ILE A 432 8.65 7.68 -11.93
N LEU A 433 8.63 7.12 -10.72
CA LEU A 433 9.51 7.51 -9.62
C LEU A 433 10.60 6.44 -9.39
N SER A 434 11.73 6.88 -8.83
CA SER A 434 12.75 6.03 -8.24
C SER A 434 12.90 6.38 -6.77
N VAL A 435 12.81 5.38 -5.90
CA VAL A 435 12.79 5.59 -4.45
C VAL A 435 14.08 5.04 -3.82
N LYS A 436 14.64 5.78 -2.88
CA LYS A 436 15.82 5.37 -2.12
C LYS A 436 15.62 5.66 -0.64
N VAL A 437 16.08 4.74 0.20
CA VAL A 437 16.24 4.96 1.64
C VAL A 437 17.69 5.38 1.87
N ASN A 438 17.88 6.55 2.47
CA ASN A 438 19.17 7.15 2.75
C ASN A 438 19.47 7.08 4.24
N ILE A 439 20.54 6.36 4.58
CA ILE A 439 21.07 6.24 5.94
C ILE A 439 22.24 7.23 6.07
N PRO A 440 22.32 8.07 7.11
CA PRO A 440 23.38 9.07 7.26
C PRO A 440 24.80 8.47 7.29
N ASP A 441 25.78 9.18 6.73
CA ASP A 441 27.17 8.70 6.63
C ASP A 441 27.84 8.49 8.00
N TRP A 442 27.45 9.24 9.03
CA TRP A 442 27.98 9.06 10.37
C TRP A 442 27.65 7.67 10.94
N VAL A 443 26.50 7.08 10.56
CA VAL A 443 26.10 5.72 10.97
C VAL A 443 27.09 4.70 10.42
N LYS A 444 27.53 4.89 9.16
CA LYS A 444 28.58 4.06 8.57
C LYS A 444 29.90 4.19 9.33
N ALA A 445 30.33 5.42 9.61
CA ALA A 445 31.59 5.68 10.29
C ALA A 445 31.60 5.06 11.69
N ASP A 446 30.51 5.24 12.44
CA ASP A 446 30.35 4.65 13.77
C ASP A 446 30.28 3.12 13.73
N PHE A 447 29.53 2.56 12.79
CA PHE A 447 29.47 1.11 12.54
C PHE A 447 30.84 0.52 12.27
N CYS A 448 31.62 1.12 11.35
CA CYS A 448 32.97 0.65 11.04
C CYS A 448 33.87 0.70 12.29
N ARG A 449 33.82 1.80 13.04
CA ARG A 449 34.58 1.96 14.28
C ARG A 449 34.21 0.91 15.34
N TRP A 450 32.93 0.68 15.55
CA TRP A 450 32.43 -0.32 16.51
C TRP A 450 32.83 -1.74 16.10
N CYS A 451 32.70 -2.09 14.81
CA CYS A 451 33.13 -3.39 14.31
C CYS A 451 34.61 -3.65 14.58
N VAL A 452 35.50 -2.72 14.23
CA VAL A 452 36.95 -2.91 14.40
C VAL A 452 37.38 -2.94 15.87
N ASN A 453 36.75 -2.14 16.73
CA ASN A 453 37.21 -1.95 18.11
C ASN A 453 36.52 -2.86 19.13
N VAL A 454 35.32 -3.36 18.82
CA VAL A 454 34.47 -4.09 19.76
C VAL A 454 34.18 -5.50 19.26
N ARG A 455 33.34 -5.66 18.23
CA ARG A 455 32.77 -6.97 17.85
C ARG A 455 33.73 -7.87 17.06
N TRP A 456 34.47 -7.29 16.12
CA TRP A 456 35.33 -7.97 15.15
C TRP A 456 36.81 -7.62 15.33
N ARG A 457 37.19 -7.19 16.55
CA ARG A 457 38.56 -6.88 16.90
C ARG A 457 39.42 -8.17 16.85
N PRO A 458 40.54 -8.19 16.11
CA PRO A 458 41.45 -9.33 16.12
C PRO A 458 42.04 -9.60 17.52
N GLN A 459 42.15 -10.87 17.89
CA GLN A 459 42.75 -11.34 19.15
C GLN A 459 44.28 -11.38 19.02
N GLY A 460 44.89 -10.19 18.98
CA GLY A 460 46.35 -10.03 18.90
C GLY A 460 46.77 -8.90 17.98
N PHE A 461 48.08 -8.79 17.75
CA PHE A 461 48.62 -7.79 16.84
C PHE A 461 48.41 -8.21 15.38
N ALA A 462 47.53 -7.51 14.68
CA ALA A 462 47.33 -7.66 13.25
C ALA A 462 48.20 -6.68 12.46
N ARG A 463 48.96 -7.21 11.50
CA ARG A 463 49.78 -6.38 10.60
C ARG A 463 48.89 -5.41 9.79
N PRO A 464 49.41 -4.25 9.35
CA PRO A 464 48.63 -3.27 8.60
C PRO A 464 47.92 -3.83 7.36
N GLU A 465 48.51 -4.81 6.68
CA GLU A 465 47.92 -5.44 5.50
C GLU A 465 46.66 -6.26 5.85
N LEU A 466 46.71 -7.00 6.97
CA LEU A 466 45.57 -7.79 7.45
C LEU A 466 44.45 -6.88 7.98
N MET A 467 44.80 -5.78 8.65
CA MET A 467 43.82 -4.78 9.07
C MET A 467 43.14 -4.10 7.88
N LYS A 468 43.85 -3.91 6.77
CA LYS A 468 43.25 -3.39 5.53
C LYS A 468 42.19 -4.34 4.98
N ILE A 469 42.45 -5.65 4.99
CA ILE A 469 41.47 -6.67 4.57
C ILE A 469 40.22 -6.64 5.47
N LEU A 470 40.40 -6.56 6.79
CA LEU A 470 39.28 -6.47 7.73
C LEU A 470 38.45 -5.20 7.51
N ASN A 471 39.10 -4.04 7.37
CA ASN A 471 38.41 -2.78 7.10
C ASN A 471 37.62 -2.81 5.79
N SER A 472 38.21 -3.35 4.71
CA SER A 472 37.53 -3.56 3.44
C SER A 472 36.33 -4.49 3.59
N ALA A 473 36.46 -5.59 4.34
CA ALA A 473 35.38 -6.53 4.59
C ALA A 473 34.21 -5.89 5.36
N ILE A 474 34.51 -5.08 6.37
CA ILE A 474 33.50 -4.32 7.13
C ILE A 474 32.79 -3.33 6.21
N GLU A 475 33.52 -2.58 5.39
CA GLU A 475 32.93 -1.62 4.45
C GLU A 475 32.07 -2.29 3.37
N ASP A 476 32.52 -3.41 2.80
CA ASP A 476 31.75 -4.20 1.84
C ASP A 476 30.49 -4.79 2.48
N SER A 477 30.61 -5.32 3.71
CA SER A 477 29.47 -5.84 4.47
C SER A 477 28.39 -4.77 4.67
N TYR A 478 28.81 -3.55 5.02
CA TYR A 478 27.91 -2.42 5.21
C TYR A 478 27.23 -2.04 3.90
N LYS A 479 28.01 -1.70 2.87
CA LYS A 479 27.49 -1.15 1.60
C LYS A 479 26.66 -2.16 0.81
N ARG A 480 27.16 -3.39 0.67
CA ARG A 480 26.58 -4.38 -0.26
C ARG A 480 25.52 -5.25 0.39
N ARG A 481 25.55 -5.44 1.70
CA ARG A 481 24.65 -6.37 2.40
C ARG A 481 23.73 -5.66 3.39
N LEU A 482 24.28 -4.89 4.34
CA LEU A 482 23.48 -4.26 5.41
C LEU A 482 22.60 -3.13 4.88
N VAL A 483 23.13 -2.20 4.08
CA VAL A 483 22.33 -1.09 3.54
C VAL A 483 21.14 -1.62 2.72
N PRO A 484 21.29 -2.54 1.74
CA PRO A 484 20.15 -3.09 1.03
C PRO A 484 19.16 -3.86 1.92
N LEU A 485 19.65 -4.54 2.97
CA LEU A 485 18.81 -5.24 3.94
C LEU A 485 17.94 -4.24 4.73
N LEU A 486 18.55 -3.20 5.29
CA LEU A 486 17.88 -2.16 6.05
C LEU A 486 16.89 -1.37 5.18
N SER A 487 17.31 -0.98 3.97
CA SER A 487 16.43 -0.28 3.03
C SER A 487 15.19 -1.10 2.67
N ARG A 488 15.33 -2.41 2.42
CA ARG A 488 14.17 -3.29 2.22
C ARG A 488 13.30 -3.38 3.47
N GLY A 489 13.91 -3.55 4.65
CA GLY A 489 13.18 -3.62 5.92
C GLY A 489 12.32 -2.37 6.17
N TYR A 490 12.89 -1.18 6.00
CA TYR A 490 12.14 0.07 6.10
C TYR A 490 11.02 0.17 5.06
N ARG A 491 11.28 -0.16 3.80
CA ARG A 491 10.26 -0.14 2.74
C ARG A 491 9.11 -1.10 3.04
N THR A 492 9.41 -2.34 3.44
CA THR A 492 8.39 -3.33 3.81
C THR A 492 7.57 -2.84 5.00
N LYS A 493 8.21 -2.38 6.08
CA LYS A 493 7.51 -1.87 7.27
C LYS A 493 6.58 -0.70 6.94
N LEU A 494 7.06 0.28 6.19
CA LEU A 494 6.26 1.44 5.78
C LEU A 494 5.10 1.04 4.87
N THR A 495 5.34 0.19 3.88
CA THR A 495 4.30 -0.30 2.97
C THR A 495 3.23 -1.08 3.71
N THR A 496 3.61 -2.06 4.54
CA THR A 496 2.65 -2.85 5.33
C THR A 496 1.85 -1.98 6.29
N SER A 497 2.47 -0.99 6.94
CA SER A 497 1.75 -0.05 7.78
C SER A 497 0.75 0.79 6.99
N ALA A 498 1.13 1.25 5.78
CA ALA A 498 0.27 2.08 4.95
C ALA A 498 -0.90 1.31 4.35
N GLU A 499 -0.66 0.08 3.91
CA GLU A 499 -1.73 -0.83 3.43
C GLU A 499 -2.71 -1.15 4.56
N LYS A 500 -2.21 -1.42 5.77
CA LYS A 500 -3.08 -1.70 6.93
C LYS A 500 -4.00 -0.52 7.26
N GLU A 501 -3.45 0.70 7.26
CA GLU A 501 -4.23 1.92 7.52
C GLU A 501 -5.29 2.15 6.44
N SER A 502 -4.92 2.01 5.16
CA SER A 502 -5.87 2.15 4.05
C SER A 502 -6.98 1.11 4.10
N VAL A 503 -6.66 -0.15 4.42
CA VAL A 503 -7.67 -1.20 4.59
C VAL A 503 -8.61 -0.85 5.75
N ALA A 504 -8.12 -0.32 6.87
CA ALA A 504 -8.98 0.11 7.97
C ALA A 504 -9.96 1.22 7.52
N MET A 505 -9.48 2.19 6.73
CA MET A 505 -10.33 3.22 6.13
C MET A 505 -11.34 2.64 5.13
N PHE A 506 -10.93 1.69 4.30
CA PHE A 506 -11.83 0.99 3.39
C PHE A 506 -12.94 0.26 4.15
N VAL A 507 -12.61 -0.45 5.24
CA VAL A 507 -13.60 -1.12 6.09
C VAL A 507 -14.59 -0.11 6.68
N ARG A 508 -14.11 1.03 7.20
CA ARG A 508 -14.98 2.10 7.73
C ARG A 508 -15.93 2.62 6.66
N ASN A 509 -15.42 2.93 5.48
CA ASN A 509 -16.22 3.46 4.37
C ASN A 509 -17.21 2.42 3.82
N LEU A 510 -16.81 1.15 3.73
CA LEU A 510 -17.70 0.07 3.31
C LEU A 510 -18.84 -0.12 4.32
N ARG A 511 -18.53 -0.14 5.62
CA ARG A 511 -19.53 -0.27 6.68
C ARG A 511 -20.55 0.86 6.62
N GLN A 512 -20.09 2.11 6.48
CA GLN A 512 -20.98 3.27 6.33
C GLN A 512 -21.92 3.11 5.14
N ARG A 513 -21.41 2.63 3.99
CA ARG A 513 -22.23 2.40 2.79
C ARG A 513 -23.26 1.29 2.94
N LEU A 514 -22.87 0.18 3.54
CA LEU A 514 -23.76 -0.97 3.74
C LEU A 514 -24.87 -0.68 4.76
N LEU A 515 -24.64 0.24 5.70
CA LEU A 515 -25.57 0.56 6.78
C LEU A 515 -26.33 1.87 6.57
N VAL A 516 -26.28 2.46 5.36
CA VAL A 516 -27.15 3.59 5.01
C VAL A 516 -28.61 3.18 5.16
N CYS A 517 -29.43 4.06 5.74
CA CYS A 517 -30.86 3.79 5.95
C CYS A 517 -31.58 3.60 4.60
N PRO A 518 -32.35 2.51 4.42
CA PRO A 518 -33.11 2.25 3.20
C PRO A 518 -34.30 3.21 3.03
N VAL A 519 -34.59 3.64 1.80
CA VAL A 519 -35.80 4.39 1.44
C VAL A 519 -36.87 3.44 0.90
N ARG A 520 -37.77 3.00 1.78
CA ARG A 520 -38.75 1.94 1.47
C ARG A 520 -40.09 2.50 1.02
N GLY A 521 -40.82 1.71 0.24
CA GLY A 521 -42.25 1.95 -0.01
C GLY A 521 -42.55 3.02 -1.06
N CYS A 522 -41.54 3.56 -1.76
CA CYS A 522 -41.73 4.58 -2.80
C CYS A 522 -41.41 4.07 -4.21
N VAL A 523 -42.11 4.62 -5.20
CA VAL A 523 -41.73 4.51 -6.60
C VAL A 523 -40.62 5.53 -6.87
N LEU A 524 -39.48 5.05 -7.40
CA LEU A 524 -38.35 5.92 -7.70
C LEU A 524 -37.77 5.65 -9.08
N MET A 525 -37.03 6.63 -9.60
CA MET A 525 -36.32 6.54 -10.87
C MET A 525 -34.82 6.54 -10.61
N GLY A 526 -34.13 5.43 -10.89
CA GLY A 526 -32.68 5.40 -10.99
C GLY A 526 -32.21 6.04 -12.29
N VAL A 527 -31.23 6.92 -12.19
CA VAL A 527 -30.63 7.66 -13.31
C VAL A 527 -29.12 7.40 -13.29
N ASP A 528 -28.61 6.75 -14.33
CA ASP A 528 -27.19 6.63 -14.62
C ASP A 528 -26.77 7.74 -15.60
N PRO A 529 -26.10 8.81 -15.13
CA PRO A 529 -25.84 9.98 -15.96
C PRO A 529 -24.85 9.70 -17.10
N GLY A 530 -24.99 10.45 -18.19
CA GLY A 530 -24.03 10.37 -19.30
C GLY A 530 -24.24 11.46 -20.34
N TYR A 531 -23.16 11.80 -21.06
CA TYR A 531 -23.18 12.77 -22.16
C TYR A 531 -23.55 12.09 -23.49
N ARG A 532 -22.56 11.61 -24.26
CA ARG A 532 -22.73 11.06 -25.62
C ARG A 532 -23.67 9.86 -25.69
N HIS A 533 -23.66 9.00 -24.67
CA HIS A 533 -24.49 7.80 -24.60
C HIS A 533 -25.83 8.00 -23.88
N GLY A 534 -26.20 9.26 -23.59
CA GLY A 534 -27.39 9.61 -22.84
C GLY A 534 -27.37 9.16 -21.38
N CYS A 535 -28.38 9.60 -20.65
CA CYS A 535 -28.69 9.20 -19.28
C CYS A 535 -29.64 8.00 -19.32
N LYS A 536 -29.28 6.92 -18.62
CA LYS A 536 -30.08 5.68 -18.60
C LYS A 536 -31.01 5.74 -17.41
N LEU A 537 -32.24 5.33 -17.61
CA LEU A 537 -33.32 5.46 -16.63
C LEU A 537 -33.90 4.10 -16.31
N ALA A 538 -34.25 3.91 -15.04
CA ALA A 538 -35.05 2.78 -14.58
C ALA A 538 -36.06 3.25 -13.53
N ILE A 539 -37.35 3.14 -13.82
CA ILE A 539 -38.42 3.39 -12.85
C ILE A 539 -38.69 2.07 -12.11
N LEU A 540 -38.61 2.12 -10.79
CA LEU A 540 -38.74 0.99 -9.90
C LEU A 540 -39.99 1.15 -9.02
N SER A 541 -40.74 0.07 -8.86
CA SER A 541 -41.86 -0.01 -7.93
C SER A 541 -41.39 0.04 -6.47
N PRO A 542 -42.32 0.17 -5.49
CA PRO A 542 -41.99 0.10 -4.06
C PRO A 542 -41.31 -1.20 -3.61
N THR A 543 -41.42 -2.27 -4.42
CA THR A 543 -40.83 -3.60 -4.18
C THR A 543 -39.65 -3.91 -5.11
N SER A 544 -39.06 -2.88 -5.74
CA SER A 544 -37.88 -3.00 -6.62
C SER A 544 -38.11 -3.74 -7.95
N GLN A 545 -39.37 -4.00 -8.32
CA GLN A 545 -39.71 -4.45 -9.67
C GLN A 545 -39.50 -3.33 -10.68
N ILE A 546 -38.96 -3.66 -11.85
CA ILE A 546 -38.72 -2.72 -12.95
C ILE A 546 -40.06 -2.42 -13.62
N LEU A 547 -40.50 -1.17 -13.56
CA LEU A 547 -41.74 -0.70 -14.19
C LEU A 547 -41.49 -0.16 -15.60
N HIS A 548 -40.35 0.51 -15.79
CA HIS A 548 -39.97 1.08 -17.07
C HIS A 548 -38.46 1.32 -17.13
N THR A 549 -37.88 1.25 -18.33
CA THR A 549 -36.48 1.60 -18.59
C THR A 549 -36.39 2.39 -19.88
N ASP A 550 -35.49 3.37 -19.94
CA ASP A 550 -35.32 4.23 -21.12
C ASP A 550 -33.93 4.87 -21.17
N VAL A 551 -33.59 5.50 -22.29
CA VAL A 551 -32.41 6.35 -22.45
C VAL A 551 -32.85 7.73 -22.92
N VAL A 552 -32.40 8.77 -22.21
CA VAL A 552 -32.75 10.17 -22.50
C VAL A 552 -31.50 11.03 -22.66
N TYR A 553 -31.56 12.04 -23.51
CA TYR A 553 -30.43 12.92 -23.82
C TYR A 553 -30.64 14.31 -23.24
N LEU A 554 -30.24 14.51 -21.99
CA LEU A 554 -30.52 15.72 -21.22
C LEU A 554 -29.63 16.92 -21.59
N HIS A 555 -28.49 16.65 -22.25
CA HIS A 555 -27.40 17.61 -22.45
C HIS A 555 -27.30 18.19 -23.88
N GLY A 556 -28.43 18.36 -24.56
CA GLY A 556 -28.44 18.81 -25.97
C GLY A 556 -29.67 19.64 -26.36
N SER A 557 -29.77 19.94 -27.66
CA SER A 557 -30.87 20.76 -28.22
C SER A 557 -32.27 20.16 -28.04
N GLY A 558 -32.37 18.85 -27.82
CA GLY A 558 -33.61 18.13 -27.55
C GLY A 558 -34.13 18.22 -26.10
N ARG A 559 -33.47 18.98 -25.22
CA ARG A 559 -33.72 19.05 -23.76
C ARG A 559 -35.21 19.14 -23.37
N ASN A 560 -35.98 20.01 -24.02
CA ASN A 560 -37.40 20.21 -23.68
C ASN A 560 -38.28 18.99 -24.02
N ARG A 561 -38.01 18.34 -25.16
CA ARG A 561 -38.74 17.12 -25.57
C ARG A 561 -38.47 15.98 -24.59
N GLU A 562 -37.23 15.84 -24.13
CA GLU A 562 -36.87 14.84 -23.12
C GLU A 562 -37.50 15.17 -21.76
N ALA A 563 -37.62 16.45 -21.39
CA ALA A 563 -38.35 16.87 -20.19
C ALA A 563 -39.83 16.46 -20.23
N ASP A 564 -40.52 16.71 -21.35
CA ASP A 564 -41.92 16.31 -21.52
C ASP A 564 -42.09 14.78 -21.43
N LYS A 565 -41.17 14.03 -22.04
CA LYS A 565 -41.12 12.56 -21.95
C LYS A 565 -40.94 12.09 -20.51
N LEU A 566 -40.00 12.67 -19.77
CA LEU A 566 -39.77 12.39 -18.35
C LEU A 566 -41.03 12.67 -17.52
N ARG A 567 -41.67 13.84 -17.73
CA ARG A 567 -42.91 14.20 -17.04
C ARG A 567 -44.02 13.18 -17.30
N HIS A 568 -44.20 12.76 -18.55
CA HIS A 568 -45.19 11.72 -18.89
C HIS A 568 -44.91 10.41 -18.15
N LEU A 569 -43.66 9.93 -18.15
CA LEU A 569 -43.27 8.69 -17.47
C LEU A 569 -43.43 8.78 -15.95
N MET A 570 -43.02 9.89 -15.34
CA MET A 570 -43.14 10.09 -13.90
C MET A 570 -44.60 10.12 -13.45
N LEU A 571 -45.48 10.82 -14.19
CA LEU A 571 -46.92 10.85 -13.93
C LEU A 571 -47.57 9.47 -14.10
N LYS A 572 -47.24 8.76 -15.19
CA LYS A 572 -47.77 7.42 -15.47
C LYS A 572 -47.49 6.42 -14.34
N HIS A 573 -46.30 6.50 -13.74
CA HIS A 573 -45.87 5.58 -12.69
C HIS A 573 -45.97 6.14 -11.27
N SER A 574 -46.48 7.37 -11.08
CA SER A 574 -46.50 8.06 -9.78
C SER A 574 -45.12 8.12 -9.11
N CYS A 575 -44.07 8.37 -9.91
CA CYS A 575 -42.69 8.43 -9.44
C CYS A 575 -42.37 9.78 -8.80
N GLN A 576 -42.06 9.78 -7.50
CA GLN A 576 -41.82 11.00 -6.71
C GLN A 576 -40.35 11.23 -6.35
N THR A 577 -39.50 10.22 -6.53
CA THR A 577 -38.08 10.30 -6.16
C THR A 577 -37.19 10.00 -7.36
N VAL A 578 -36.25 10.88 -7.64
CA VAL A 578 -35.20 10.69 -8.64
C VAL A 578 -33.88 10.37 -7.92
N VAL A 579 -33.21 9.30 -8.33
CA VAL A 579 -31.95 8.84 -7.76
C VAL A 579 -30.87 8.96 -8.82
N ILE A 580 -29.92 9.87 -8.63
CA ILE A 580 -28.89 10.21 -9.61
C ILE A 580 -27.56 9.56 -9.20
N GLY A 581 -26.93 8.80 -10.09
CA GLY A 581 -25.57 8.30 -9.90
C GLY A 581 -24.54 9.43 -9.85
N ASN A 582 -23.52 9.31 -8.99
CA ASN A 582 -22.49 10.34 -8.80
C ASN A 582 -21.35 10.30 -9.84
N GLY A 583 -21.59 9.73 -11.01
CA GLY A 583 -20.64 9.57 -12.10
C GLY A 583 -20.46 10.77 -13.01
N THR A 584 -19.96 10.46 -14.20
CA THR A 584 -19.78 11.41 -15.30
C THR A 584 -21.10 12.06 -15.68
N ALA A 585 -21.13 13.38 -15.84
CA ALA A 585 -22.34 14.18 -16.11
C ALA A 585 -23.35 14.29 -14.94
N CYS A 586 -22.99 13.87 -13.72
CA CYS A 586 -23.89 13.97 -12.56
C CYS A 586 -24.35 15.41 -12.27
N ARG A 587 -23.45 16.40 -12.34
CA ARG A 587 -23.77 17.80 -11.98
C ARG A 587 -24.75 18.42 -12.97
N GLU A 588 -24.56 18.15 -14.25
CA GLU A 588 -25.43 18.64 -15.31
C GLU A 588 -26.81 17.97 -15.23
N THR A 589 -26.85 16.66 -14.96
CA THR A 589 -28.10 15.92 -14.76
C THR A 589 -28.83 16.39 -13.51
N GLU A 590 -28.12 16.65 -12.42
CA GLU A 590 -28.67 17.26 -11.21
C GLU A 590 -29.29 18.63 -11.50
N SER A 591 -28.54 19.53 -12.15
CA SER A 591 -29.02 20.87 -12.51
C SER A 591 -30.29 20.79 -13.35
N PHE A 592 -30.34 19.86 -14.30
CA PHE A 592 -31.52 19.64 -15.13
C PHE A 592 -32.76 19.28 -14.28
N PHE A 593 -32.66 18.31 -13.38
CA PHE A 593 -33.79 17.92 -12.52
C PHE A 593 -34.14 19.02 -11.51
N ALA A 594 -33.15 19.68 -10.93
CA ALA A 594 -33.35 20.77 -9.97
C ALA A 594 -34.14 21.94 -10.59
N ASP A 595 -33.81 22.34 -11.83
CA ASP A 595 -34.53 23.40 -12.56
C ASP A 595 -36.00 23.03 -12.80
N LEU A 596 -36.27 21.78 -13.21
CA LEU A 596 -37.63 21.30 -13.47
C LEU A 596 -38.46 21.16 -12.20
N ILE A 597 -37.84 20.68 -11.11
CA ILE A 597 -38.50 20.58 -9.80
C ILE A 597 -38.85 21.99 -9.30
N LYS A 598 -37.90 22.93 -9.36
CA LYS A 598 -38.09 24.32 -8.89
C LYS A 598 -39.17 25.07 -9.68
N SER A 599 -39.29 24.80 -10.98
CA SER A 599 -40.34 25.39 -11.83
C SER A 599 -41.72 24.73 -11.65
N GLY A 600 -41.83 23.68 -10.84
CA GLY A 600 -43.08 22.96 -10.62
C GLY A 600 -43.53 22.13 -11.84
N PHE A 601 -42.60 21.79 -12.72
CA PHE A 601 -42.87 21.12 -14.00
C PHE A 601 -43.57 19.75 -13.82
N PHE A 602 -43.27 19.05 -12.72
CA PHE A 602 -43.81 17.71 -12.45
C PHE A 602 -45.18 17.69 -11.73
N LYS A 603 -45.81 18.85 -11.47
CA LYS A 603 -47.12 18.89 -10.81
C LYS A 603 -48.17 18.02 -11.54
N PRO A 604 -49.05 17.30 -10.80
CA PRO A 604 -49.27 17.41 -9.34
C PRO A 604 -48.32 16.57 -8.46
N LEU A 605 -47.31 15.90 -9.01
CA LEU A 605 -46.34 15.17 -8.20
C LEU A 605 -45.42 16.14 -7.44
N ASP A 606 -45.18 15.81 -6.17
CA ASP A 606 -44.12 16.43 -5.39
C ASP A 606 -42.84 15.61 -5.58
N VAL A 607 -41.93 16.13 -6.42
CA VAL A 607 -40.74 15.41 -6.84
C VAL A 607 -39.53 15.88 -6.06
N SER A 608 -38.78 14.92 -5.52
CA SER A 608 -37.49 15.14 -4.89
C SER A 608 -36.40 14.37 -5.63
N TYR A 609 -35.14 14.77 -5.46
CA TYR A 609 -34.00 14.01 -5.96
C TYR A 609 -32.95 13.77 -4.87
N CYS A 610 -32.16 12.74 -5.05
CA CYS A 610 -30.96 12.48 -4.26
C CYS A 610 -29.83 11.97 -5.16
N ILE A 611 -28.60 12.14 -4.69
CA ILE A 611 -27.41 11.62 -5.36
C ILE A 611 -26.93 10.40 -4.59
N THR A 612 -26.62 9.31 -5.30
CA THR A 612 -26.10 8.09 -4.72
C THR A 612 -24.78 7.68 -5.37
N ASN A 613 -24.01 6.87 -4.65
CA ASN A 613 -22.78 6.35 -5.17
C ASN A 613 -23.05 5.28 -6.25
N GLU A 614 -22.48 5.43 -7.44
CA GLU A 614 -22.63 4.46 -8.54
C GLU A 614 -21.47 3.46 -8.63
N ALA A 615 -20.43 3.57 -7.80
CA ALA A 615 -19.25 2.71 -7.88
C ALA A 615 -19.66 1.23 -7.82
N GLY A 616 -19.15 0.45 -8.77
CA GLY A 616 -19.49 -0.96 -8.93
C GLY A 616 -20.79 -1.23 -9.70
N ALA A 617 -21.60 -0.23 -10.06
CA ALA A 617 -22.84 -0.44 -10.84
C ALA A 617 -22.53 -0.94 -12.27
N SER A 618 -21.47 -0.42 -12.88
CA SER A 618 -20.96 -0.88 -14.18
C SER A 618 -20.35 -2.29 -14.12
N ILE A 619 -19.75 -2.67 -12.99
CA ILE A 619 -19.23 -4.03 -12.78
C ILE A 619 -20.39 -5.01 -12.56
N TYR A 620 -21.39 -4.57 -11.78
CA TYR A 620 -22.61 -5.33 -11.56
C TYR A 620 -23.36 -5.58 -12.88
N SER A 621 -23.53 -4.58 -13.73
CA SER A 621 -24.38 -4.71 -14.93
C SER A 621 -23.93 -5.79 -15.92
N VAL A 622 -22.63 -6.09 -15.94
CA VAL A 622 -22.02 -7.16 -16.75
C VAL A 622 -21.75 -8.45 -15.96
N SER A 623 -22.15 -8.51 -14.69
CA SER A 623 -21.98 -9.68 -13.84
C SER A 623 -22.92 -10.84 -14.23
N PRO A 624 -22.53 -12.09 -13.98
CA PRO A 624 -23.43 -13.24 -14.14
C PRO A 624 -24.72 -13.12 -13.32
N GLU A 625 -24.66 -12.50 -12.15
CA GLU A 625 -25.80 -12.26 -11.26
C GLU A 625 -26.81 -11.30 -11.91
N ALA A 626 -26.34 -10.21 -12.50
CA ALA A 626 -27.21 -9.26 -13.20
C ALA A 626 -27.81 -9.85 -14.48
N VAL A 627 -27.05 -10.68 -15.21
CA VAL A 627 -27.58 -11.42 -16.38
C VAL A 627 -28.68 -12.40 -15.95
N LYS A 628 -28.54 -13.07 -14.81
CA LYS A 628 -29.59 -13.96 -14.28
C LYS A 628 -30.82 -13.19 -13.81
N GLU A 629 -30.63 -12.02 -13.21
CA GLU A 629 -31.74 -11.20 -12.71
C GLU A 629 -32.50 -10.47 -13.83
N MET A 630 -31.78 -10.01 -14.86
CA MET A 630 -32.29 -9.16 -15.94
C MET A 630 -31.75 -9.61 -17.32
N PRO A 631 -32.12 -10.82 -17.78
CA PRO A 631 -31.51 -11.43 -18.98
C PRO A 631 -31.73 -10.60 -20.25
N ASP A 632 -32.94 -10.07 -20.42
CA ASP A 632 -33.35 -9.35 -21.64
C ASP A 632 -33.00 -7.85 -21.63
N LEU A 633 -32.39 -7.35 -20.55
CA LEU A 633 -32.07 -5.93 -20.39
C LEU A 633 -30.63 -5.63 -20.81
N ASP A 634 -30.42 -4.55 -21.56
CA ASP A 634 -29.09 -4.07 -21.94
C ASP A 634 -28.23 -3.76 -20.70
N PRO A 635 -26.92 -4.08 -20.69
CA PRO A 635 -26.04 -3.79 -19.56
C PRO A 635 -26.08 -2.32 -19.10
N ASN A 636 -26.22 -1.36 -20.00
CA ASN A 636 -26.27 0.05 -19.62
C ASN A 636 -27.57 0.43 -18.90
N LEU A 637 -28.66 -0.31 -19.10
CA LEU A 637 -29.92 -0.08 -18.38
C LEU A 637 -29.91 -0.79 -17.01
N ARG A 638 -29.17 -1.90 -16.88
CA ARG A 638 -28.99 -2.61 -15.60
C ARG A 638 -28.27 -1.76 -14.55
N SER A 639 -27.36 -0.86 -14.96
CA SER A 639 -26.69 0.07 -14.03
C SER A 639 -27.68 1.06 -13.42
N ALA A 640 -28.59 1.63 -14.22
CA ALA A 640 -29.67 2.51 -13.73
C ALA A 640 -30.60 1.79 -12.75
N VAL A 641 -30.93 0.52 -13.01
CA VAL A 641 -31.68 -0.33 -12.05
C VAL A 641 -30.91 -0.46 -10.73
N SER A 642 -29.61 -0.75 -10.78
CA SER A 642 -28.78 -0.88 -9.58
C SER A 642 -28.72 0.44 -8.79
N ILE A 643 -28.55 1.57 -9.47
CA ILE A 643 -28.53 2.91 -8.84
C ILE A 643 -29.83 3.16 -8.07
N GLY A 644 -30.99 2.89 -8.65
CA GLY A 644 -32.27 3.04 -7.97
C GLY A 644 -32.40 2.10 -6.76
N ARG A 645 -32.06 0.82 -6.91
CA ARG A 645 -32.17 -0.17 -5.83
C ARG A 645 -31.23 0.10 -4.65
N ARG A 646 -30.07 0.72 -4.89
CA ARG A 646 -29.15 1.14 -3.82
C ARG A 646 -29.80 2.12 -2.84
N VAL A 647 -30.72 2.96 -3.29
CA VAL A 647 -31.43 3.88 -2.39
C VAL A 647 -32.60 3.17 -1.70
N GLN A 648 -33.26 2.24 -2.39
CA GLN A 648 -34.33 1.44 -1.77
C GLN A 648 -33.81 0.56 -0.63
N ASP A 649 -32.71 -0.17 -0.87
CA ASP A 649 -32.00 -0.94 0.14
C ASP A 649 -30.51 -1.08 -0.22
N PRO A 650 -29.63 -0.23 0.35
CA PRO A 650 -28.20 -0.25 0.06
C PRO A 650 -27.57 -1.61 0.36
N LEU A 651 -27.96 -2.25 1.47
CA LEU A 651 -27.40 -3.53 1.87
C LEU A 651 -27.79 -4.63 0.87
N ALA A 652 -29.07 -4.72 0.52
CA ALA A 652 -29.56 -5.77 -0.39
C ALA A 652 -29.00 -5.65 -1.81
N GLU A 653 -28.70 -4.44 -2.26
CA GLU A 653 -28.13 -4.22 -3.60
C GLU A 653 -26.60 -4.34 -3.62
N LEU A 654 -25.89 -3.78 -2.63
CA LEU A 654 -24.42 -3.79 -2.62
C LEU A 654 -23.82 -5.18 -2.36
N VAL A 655 -24.52 -6.08 -1.66
CA VAL A 655 -24.05 -7.47 -1.45
C VAL A 655 -23.98 -8.31 -2.72
N LYS A 656 -24.61 -7.85 -3.82
CA LYS A 656 -24.54 -8.50 -5.12
C LYS A 656 -23.20 -8.26 -5.83
N ILE A 657 -22.38 -7.35 -5.31
CA ILE A 657 -21.11 -6.92 -5.88
C ILE A 657 -19.98 -7.46 -5.01
N ASP A 658 -18.93 -8.03 -5.62
CA ASP A 658 -17.72 -8.39 -4.89
C ASP A 658 -17.20 -7.14 -4.13
N PRO A 659 -16.99 -7.21 -2.80
CA PRO A 659 -16.60 -6.06 -1.99
C PRO A 659 -15.39 -5.28 -2.54
N LYS A 660 -14.46 -5.94 -3.23
CA LYS A 660 -13.28 -5.26 -3.83
C LYS A 660 -13.63 -4.31 -4.98
N HIS A 661 -14.82 -4.45 -5.56
CA HIS A 661 -15.32 -3.65 -6.68
C HIS A 661 -16.24 -2.51 -6.22
N ILE A 662 -16.57 -2.45 -4.93
CA ILE A 662 -17.23 -1.30 -4.32
C ILE A 662 -16.14 -0.26 -4.06
N GLY A 663 -16.12 0.83 -4.83
CA GLY A 663 -15.08 1.87 -4.72
C GLY A 663 -15.19 2.64 -3.41
N ILE A 664 -14.44 2.23 -2.40
CA ILE A 664 -14.50 2.70 -0.99
C ILE A 664 -13.28 3.52 -0.58
N GLY A 665 -12.32 3.75 -1.45
CA GLY A 665 -11.24 4.70 -1.21
C GLY A 665 -10.22 4.76 -2.34
N THR A 666 -9.29 5.70 -2.23
CA THR A 666 -8.21 5.87 -3.21
C THR A 666 -7.16 4.77 -3.04
N TYR A 667 -6.63 4.25 -4.16
CA TYR A 667 -5.61 3.18 -4.17
C TYR A 667 -6.08 1.82 -3.59
N GLN A 668 -7.39 1.59 -3.54
CA GLN A 668 -7.99 0.26 -3.41
C GLN A 668 -7.61 -0.61 -4.60
#